data_AF-A0A7S4NLK8-F1
#
_entry.id   AF-A0A7S4NLK8-F1
#
_cell.length_a   1.000
_cell.length_b   1.000
_cell.length_c   1.000
_cell.angle_alpha   90.00
_cell.angle_beta   90.00
_cell.angle_gamma   90.00
#
_symmetry.space_group_name_H-M   'P 1'
#
loop_
_entity.id
_entity.type
_entity.pdbx_description
1 polymer ?
#
loop_
_entity_poly.entity_id
_entity_poly.type
_entity_poly.pdbx_seq_one_letter_code
_entity_poly.pdbx_strand_id
1 'polypeptide(L)'
;MSSNRQANLPEKRFCLSYGLSEAKDPDIEVCTVLQGAQNGKRTPPASNRDSSLHHAASEGQERGERGSSSVDDEWHFYALKEGDIVSLFLWLVSQTFHVLYVTLPDYFILHIPNFGSVISLVALYVFTQALALLWGFVAVAVSVMCTRFVLWLDKCEVFVMNRYSTSPVCMFHGPWGSLHGISRVYMNFAVLQLCWFIGNSLFEVGWEMYGDFPRVRILLDPRQYTDLSPSSTDSRHGKEPHKAYRVVGVVQRIFLIAPIVVLFFLSLLLSFIPLLCGDDAQLSDEQDWPWVLHLLANNKSRLNRTLRFTIFVGLVQWAQQFHCLFPRWHSSLNRSSSAVLVKCLLVVMAPISGFRLLEWTVRPSKTSVFSTEIWSLPCDMLDNFLVTVWSMLFLLASWIILHLPPRELSAAGWQKDVFTRPDLWFRQTLRFKFICVVFPALHFFRGLLSETMGFTFAQNDLLLIVIEYPLLLVVIWSVGYCCVLLKFSDLQLLPPICVGAWFICYHVAKVRAPGVIVAVSLHLGLCALQAISAGSNIEKCIRRGSFVAKTMSRAVAYSRLARGFGGMRGRVLGAGMSEGELRKIFSDWPLASGAERIRLLAKLRGRRNTFGESRDIAATIGRIFLATVCAFGCTMLCFGTLSLIQSKSGWYPKASFISASRHPERNLTTISHAISRLDLYTHPVELLEEERGDADHRGSRRSIRSSQYAICQATLWGLRPVDYSLLSLSAYFDPQKVGEVLQILFPPESGMQPPVVVSSHSRSLDVPLDDRDIFWTEFAFLDKNVTVIALRGTEFWRISDWYEDIRMWTEPVVLSMLSVVFPTIRSWSPHATSMVLDTLHALLDSVGLPDPEYKYNRVVEYIRKVVYPDLPQSHQLVLTGHSLGGGIAHIAAALLNEPVVSFTPPGAYQSLSKHLYWNAKDRRQLHQAAHNRTVTILAENDMIGRIFDSHGGLVQTITCDTDQLGPVGCHMLENTICNLIQKCGKDHRWASCHFSYEATPLYEGIFGFLQDSYEQGGTIILAMLTSVLACLSLAIASIGWVWVNL
;
A
#
# COMPACT_ATOMS: atom_id res chain seq x y z
N MET A 1 20.58 -44.48 30.39
CA MET A 1 19.76 -45.69 30.61
C MET A 1 18.39 -45.41 30.03
N SER A 2 18.16 -45.66 28.73
CA SER A 2 17.85 -46.93 28.05
C SER A 2 16.36 -47.33 28.10
N SER A 3 15.84 -47.59 26.90
CA SER A 3 14.56 -48.23 26.51
C SER A 3 13.40 -47.24 26.24
N ASN A 4 12.58 -47.38 25.19
CA ASN A 4 12.46 -48.46 24.20
C ASN A 4 11.71 -48.01 22.92
N ARG A 5 12.13 -48.61 21.79
CA ARG A 5 11.47 -48.97 20.50
C ARG A 5 9.93 -48.80 20.39
N GLN A 6 9.26 -48.65 19.24
CA GLN A 6 9.51 -48.44 17.79
C GLN A 6 8.10 -48.43 17.12
N ALA A 7 7.86 -47.61 16.08
CA ALA A 7 7.04 -47.88 14.86
C ALA A 7 6.73 -46.54 14.14
N ASN A 8 7.49 -46.19 13.09
CA ASN A 8 7.20 -46.37 11.65
C ASN A 8 6.28 -45.31 11.00
N LEU A 9 6.87 -44.45 10.16
CA LEU A 9 6.50 -44.15 8.74
C LEU A 9 7.48 -43.08 8.16
N PRO A 10 7.66 -42.97 6.82
CA PRO A 10 8.93 -42.57 6.21
C PRO A 10 9.07 -41.06 5.92
N GLU A 11 10.20 -40.48 6.32
CA GLU A 11 10.69 -39.18 5.86
C GLU A 11 11.63 -39.34 4.65
N LYS A 12 11.38 -38.61 3.57
CA LYS A 12 12.44 -38.14 2.67
C LYS A 12 12.81 -36.72 3.07
N ARG A 13 13.95 -36.57 3.77
CA ARG A 13 14.58 -35.28 4.07
C ARG A 13 15.45 -34.83 2.91
N PHE A 14 15.30 -33.56 2.54
CA PHE A 14 16.35 -32.74 1.97
C PHE A 14 16.86 -31.84 3.10
N CYS A 15 18.15 -31.89 3.43
CA CYS A 15 18.86 -30.79 4.09
C CYS A 15 20.36 -30.86 3.81
N LEU A 16 20.85 -29.77 3.22
CA LEU A 16 22.13 -29.09 3.39
C LEU A 16 23.10 -29.66 4.45
N SER A 17 24.41 -29.69 4.11
CA SER A 17 25.43 -29.13 5.00
C SER A 17 26.66 -28.62 4.25
N TYR A 18 27.18 -27.52 4.80
CA TYR A 18 28.50 -26.93 4.61
C TYR A 18 29.65 -27.89 4.97
N GLY A 19 30.85 -27.59 4.47
CA GLY A 19 32.12 -28.11 4.97
C GLY A 19 33.31 -27.27 4.49
N LEU A 20 33.90 -26.51 5.43
CA LEU A 20 35.25 -25.92 5.37
C LEU A 20 36.32 -27.02 5.48
N SER A 21 37.45 -26.87 4.77
CA SER A 21 38.75 -27.40 5.20
C SER A 21 39.89 -26.75 4.40
N GLU A 22 40.89 -26.26 5.13
CA GLU A 22 42.21 -25.87 4.64
C GLU A 22 42.99 -27.09 4.10
N ALA A 23 43.85 -26.88 3.09
CA ALA A 23 45.31 -27.09 3.15
C ALA A 23 45.96 -27.35 1.77
N LYS A 24 47.03 -26.57 1.51
CA LYS A 24 48.28 -26.88 0.78
C LYS A 24 48.26 -27.11 -0.75
N ASP A 25 48.85 -26.13 -1.45
CA ASP A 25 49.70 -26.30 -2.66
C ASP A 25 50.90 -27.23 -2.36
N PRO A 26 51.53 -27.91 -3.35
CA PRO A 26 52.04 -27.26 -4.57
C PRO A 26 52.04 -28.08 -5.89
N ASP A 27 52.50 -27.38 -6.93
CA ASP A 27 53.24 -27.82 -8.12
C ASP A 27 52.53 -27.92 -9.49
N ILE A 28 53.02 -26.98 -10.31
CA ILE A 28 52.98 -26.79 -11.75
C ILE A 28 53.48 -28.03 -12.50
N GLU A 29 52.80 -28.44 -13.56
CA GLU A 29 53.49 -29.06 -14.70
C GLU A 29 52.85 -28.70 -16.05
N VAL A 30 53.69 -28.06 -16.87
CA VAL A 30 53.50 -27.72 -18.26
C VAL A 30 53.92 -28.92 -19.09
N CYS A 31 53.11 -29.32 -20.08
CA CYS A 31 53.57 -30.19 -21.18
C CYS A 31 53.10 -29.63 -22.52
N THR A 32 54.05 -29.00 -23.21
CA THR A 32 54.10 -28.81 -24.67
C THR A 32 55.03 -29.88 -25.23
N VAL A 33 54.82 -30.37 -26.46
CA VAL A 33 55.83 -30.91 -27.41
C VAL A 33 55.09 -31.49 -28.64
N LEU A 34 55.17 -30.83 -29.81
CA LEU A 34 55.99 -31.15 -31.03
C LEU A 34 55.27 -32.15 -31.95
N GLN A 35 55.29 -32.10 -33.30
CA GLN A 35 56.32 -31.86 -34.33
C GLN A 35 55.54 -31.70 -35.68
N GLY A 36 56.04 -31.17 -36.79
CA GLY A 36 57.40 -30.88 -37.22
C GLY A 36 57.41 -30.21 -38.61
N ALA A 37 58.59 -29.69 -38.96
CA ALA A 37 58.90 -29.00 -40.20
C ALA A 37 59.58 -29.92 -41.23
N GLN A 38 59.50 -29.59 -42.52
CA GLN A 38 60.56 -29.89 -43.49
C GLN A 38 60.70 -28.81 -44.57
N ASN A 39 61.95 -28.65 -45.01
CA ASN A 39 62.58 -27.56 -45.74
C ASN A 39 62.42 -27.63 -47.27
N GLY A 40 62.60 -26.49 -47.95
CA GLY A 40 62.98 -26.43 -49.37
C GLY A 40 63.32 -25.00 -49.87
N LYS A 41 64.61 -24.73 -50.10
CA LYS A 41 65.18 -23.49 -50.70
C LYS A 41 65.01 -23.45 -52.23
N ARG A 42 64.78 -22.26 -52.82
CA ARG A 42 65.57 -21.63 -53.93
C ARG A 42 64.88 -20.35 -54.48
N THR A 43 65.70 -19.39 -54.92
CA THR A 43 65.38 -18.05 -55.44
C THR A 43 65.25 -18.02 -57.00
N PRO A 44 65.07 -16.87 -57.70
CA PRO A 44 63.95 -16.55 -58.61
C PRO A 44 64.33 -16.63 -60.12
N PRO A 45 63.41 -16.35 -61.09
CA PRO A 45 63.35 -15.01 -61.69
C PRO A 45 61.96 -14.57 -62.24
N ALA A 46 61.92 -13.33 -62.75
CA ALA A 46 60.77 -12.58 -63.29
C ALA A 46 60.27 -13.04 -64.67
N SER A 47 58.98 -12.81 -64.99
CA SER A 47 58.49 -11.97 -66.11
C SER A 47 57.00 -12.20 -66.46
N ASN A 48 56.30 -11.08 -66.70
CA ASN A 48 55.23 -10.80 -67.68
C ASN A 48 53.88 -11.58 -67.75
N ARG A 49 52.83 -10.75 -67.62
CA ARG A 49 51.62 -10.56 -68.45
C ARG A 49 50.54 -11.65 -68.60
N ASP A 50 49.33 -11.13 -68.35
CA ASP A 50 48.05 -11.32 -69.07
C ASP A 50 47.12 -12.51 -68.72
N SER A 51 46.04 -12.09 -68.05
CA SER A 51 44.61 -12.32 -68.34
C SER A 51 43.96 -13.71 -68.26
N SER A 52 42.82 -13.68 -67.56
CA SER A 52 41.57 -14.45 -67.74
C SER A 52 41.23 -15.58 -66.75
N LEU A 53 40.32 -15.21 -65.81
CA LEU A 53 39.03 -15.85 -65.50
C LEU A 53 38.95 -17.39 -65.35
N HIS A 54 38.85 -17.86 -64.09
CA HIS A 54 37.63 -18.43 -63.47
C HIS A 54 37.95 -19.35 -62.26
N HIS A 55 37.53 -18.97 -61.04
CA HIS A 55 36.70 -19.77 -60.09
C HIS A 55 36.86 -19.39 -58.61
N ALA A 56 35.72 -19.46 -57.91
CA ALA A 56 35.47 -19.59 -56.46
C ALA A 56 35.78 -18.35 -55.57
N ALA A 57 34.82 -17.67 -54.94
CA ALA A 57 33.80 -18.14 -53.98
C ALA A 57 34.41 -18.76 -52.71
N SER A 58 34.85 -17.89 -51.79
CA SER A 58 34.92 -18.10 -50.33
C SER A 58 35.65 -16.90 -49.74
N GLU A 59 35.05 -16.26 -48.72
CA GLU A 59 35.52 -15.10 -47.92
C GLU A 59 34.82 -13.77 -48.22
N GLY A 60 33.68 -13.58 -47.55
CA GLY A 60 32.91 -12.34 -47.59
C GLY A 60 32.03 -12.19 -46.36
N GLN A 61 32.57 -12.40 -45.16
CA GLN A 61 31.82 -12.14 -43.92
C GLN A 61 32.74 -11.74 -42.75
N GLU A 62 33.62 -10.76 -42.98
CA GLU A 62 34.34 -10.08 -41.87
C GLU A 62 34.77 -8.63 -42.20
N ARG A 63 34.03 -7.95 -43.10
CA ARG A 63 34.35 -6.58 -43.55
C ARG A 63 33.22 -5.55 -43.44
N GLY A 64 32.28 -5.76 -42.52
CA GLY A 64 31.17 -4.83 -42.25
C GLY A 64 31.46 -3.75 -41.19
N GLU A 65 32.40 -3.99 -40.28
CA GLU A 65 32.61 -3.11 -39.10
C GLU A 65 33.81 -2.17 -39.20
N ARG A 66 34.62 -2.25 -40.27
CA ARG A 66 35.84 -1.42 -40.42
C ARG A 66 35.71 -0.22 -41.38
N GLY A 67 34.51 0.03 -41.91
CA GLY A 67 34.25 1.09 -42.90
C GLY A 67 33.70 2.41 -42.33
N SER A 68 33.21 2.45 -41.09
CA SER A 68 32.58 3.66 -40.53
C SER A 68 33.44 4.44 -39.53
N SER A 69 34.63 3.94 -39.15
CA SER A 69 35.54 4.65 -38.24
C SER A 69 36.35 5.75 -38.94
N SER A 70 36.65 5.60 -40.24
CA SER A 70 37.55 6.54 -40.94
C SER A 70 36.97 7.94 -41.16
N VAL A 71 35.64 8.09 -41.27
CA VAL A 71 34.98 9.39 -41.49
C VAL A 71 34.74 10.13 -40.17
N ASP A 72 34.56 9.40 -39.07
CA ASP A 72 34.36 9.97 -37.73
C ASP A 72 35.70 10.53 -37.19
N ASP A 73 36.82 9.80 -37.36
CA ASP A 73 38.15 10.29 -36.97
C ASP A 73 38.57 11.55 -37.76
N GLU A 74 38.12 11.70 -39.02
CA GLU A 74 38.39 12.86 -39.88
C GLU A 74 37.61 14.13 -39.45
N TRP A 75 36.34 13.98 -39.04
CA TRP A 75 35.51 15.10 -38.55
C TRP A 75 35.97 15.61 -37.18
N HIS A 76 36.45 14.72 -36.31
CA HIS A 76 36.97 15.07 -34.98
C HIS A 76 38.25 15.90 -35.07
N PHE A 77 39.14 15.56 -36.02
CA PHE A 77 40.30 16.38 -36.34
C PHE A 77 39.92 17.74 -36.93
N TYR A 78 38.83 17.83 -37.70
CA TYR A 78 38.35 19.08 -38.31
C TYR A 78 37.72 20.06 -37.30
N ALA A 79 36.89 19.59 -36.35
CA ALA A 79 36.30 20.47 -35.34
C ALA A 79 37.34 21.05 -34.36
N LEU A 80 38.37 20.27 -34.02
CA LEU A 80 39.54 20.74 -33.27
C LEU A 80 40.39 21.73 -34.08
N LYS A 81 40.36 21.65 -35.42
CA LYS A 81 41.11 22.50 -36.35
C LYS A 81 40.40 23.82 -36.68
N GLU A 82 39.07 23.87 -36.59
CA GLU A 82 38.24 25.07 -36.83
C GLU A 82 37.86 25.86 -35.57
N GLY A 83 38.15 25.34 -34.37
CA GLY A 83 37.95 26.09 -33.11
C GLY A 83 36.50 26.23 -32.67
N ASP A 84 35.58 25.39 -33.15
CA ASP A 84 34.17 25.42 -32.72
C ASP A 84 33.98 24.79 -31.33
N ILE A 85 34.10 25.63 -30.30
CA ILE A 85 33.94 25.29 -28.88
C ILE A 85 32.56 24.67 -28.60
N VAL A 86 31.51 25.09 -29.31
CA VAL A 86 30.15 24.59 -29.09
C VAL A 86 30.04 23.13 -29.52
N SER A 87 30.61 22.79 -30.67
CA SER A 87 30.68 21.41 -31.18
C SER A 87 31.42 20.47 -30.23
N LEU A 88 32.60 20.90 -29.75
CA LEU A 88 33.40 20.13 -28.80
C LEU A 88 32.63 19.88 -27.49
N PHE A 89 31.94 20.91 -26.99
CA PHE A 89 31.17 20.81 -25.76
C PHE A 89 29.98 19.85 -25.89
N LEU A 90 29.20 19.94 -26.98
CA LEU A 90 28.07 19.03 -27.23
C LEU A 90 28.54 17.57 -27.33
N TRP A 91 29.70 17.34 -27.94
CA TRP A 91 30.32 16.02 -27.96
C TRP A 91 30.68 15.53 -26.55
N LEU A 92 31.33 16.36 -25.72
CA LEU A 92 31.66 16.02 -24.32
C LEU A 92 30.42 15.67 -23.49
N VAL A 93 29.33 16.43 -23.63
CA VAL A 93 28.05 16.13 -22.96
C VAL A 93 27.50 14.79 -23.44
N SER A 94 27.52 14.54 -24.75
CA SER A 94 27.08 13.26 -25.33
C SER A 94 27.91 12.08 -24.82
N GLN A 95 29.23 12.22 -24.69
CA GLN A 95 30.10 11.17 -24.13
C GLN A 95 29.81 10.93 -22.65
N THR A 96 29.60 12.00 -21.88
CA THR A 96 29.22 11.90 -20.47
C THR A 96 27.92 11.12 -20.31
N PHE A 97 26.92 11.41 -21.15
CA PHE A 97 25.64 10.68 -21.15
C PHE A 97 25.83 9.21 -21.54
N HIS A 98 26.71 8.93 -22.50
CA HIS A 98 27.02 7.56 -22.91
C HIS A 98 27.60 6.76 -21.74
N VAL A 99 28.61 7.30 -21.06
CA VAL A 99 29.28 6.64 -19.94
C VAL A 99 28.29 6.41 -18.79
N LEU A 100 27.58 7.46 -18.36
CA LEU A 100 26.72 7.39 -17.18
C LEU A 100 25.44 6.58 -17.40
N TYR A 101 24.82 6.69 -18.57
CA TYR A 101 23.49 6.12 -18.80
C TYR A 101 23.51 4.84 -19.64
N VAL A 102 24.61 4.52 -20.32
CA VAL A 102 24.72 3.31 -21.17
C VAL A 102 25.82 2.39 -20.68
N THR A 103 27.06 2.85 -20.63
CA THR A 103 28.22 2.02 -20.30
C THR A 103 28.18 1.53 -18.85
N LEU A 104 27.86 2.41 -17.90
CA LEU A 104 27.80 2.06 -16.49
C LEU A 104 26.70 1.02 -16.19
N PRO A 105 25.42 1.20 -16.59
CA PRO A 105 24.42 0.14 -16.43
C PRO A 105 24.80 -1.17 -17.10
N ASP A 106 25.36 -1.12 -18.32
CA ASP A 106 25.82 -2.32 -19.02
C ASP A 106 26.93 -3.05 -18.27
N TYR A 107 27.86 -2.31 -17.67
CA TYR A 107 28.92 -2.89 -16.86
C TYR A 107 28.32 -3.73 -15.73
N PHE A 108 27.37 -3.20 -14.97
CA PHE A 108 26.69 -3.96 -13.90
C PHE A 108 25.90 -5.16 -14.43
N ILE A 109 25.16 -4.98 -15.53
CA ILE A 109 24.35 -6.04 -16.14
C ILE A 109 25.22 -7.21 -16.63
N LEU A 110 26.41 -6.93 -17.17
CA LEU A 110 27.29 -7.94 -17.75
C LEU A 110 28.21 -8.60 -16.72
N HIS A 111 28.65 -7.87 -15.69
CA HIS A 111 29.66 -8.37 -14.76
C HIS A 111 29.09 -8.95 -13.47
N ILE A 112 27.86 -8.56 -13.05
CA ILE A 112 27.24 -9.12 -11.85
C ILE A 112 26.30 -10.27 -12.24
N PRO A 113 26.55 -11.50 -11.76
CA PRO A 113 25.71 -12.65 -12.09
C PRO A 113 24.27 -12.42 -11.60
N ASN A 114 23.29 -12.78 -12.44
CA ASN A 114 21.85 -12.66 -12.16
C ASN A 114 21.34 -11.23 -11.91
N PHE A 115 22.15 -10.19 -12.12
CA PHE A 115 21.78 -8.81 -11.82
C PHE A 115 20.51 -8.35 -12.56
N GLY A 116 20.36 -8.72 -13.84
CA GLY A 116 19.16 -8.40 -14.61
C GLY A 116 17.87 -9.02 -14.05
N SER A 117 17.94 -10.20 -13.45
CA SER A 117 16.80 -10.83 -12.78
C SER A 117 16.48 -10.13 -11.47
N VAL A 118 17.50 -9.82 -10.66
CA VAL A 118 17.34 -9.09 -9.40
C VAL A 118 16.70 -7.72 -9.64
N ILE A 119 17.21 -6.96 -10.62
CA ILE A 119 16.69 -5.62 -10.89
C ILE A 119 15.25 -5.63 -11.42
N SER A 120 14.89 -6.65 -12.21
CA SER A 120 13.52 -6.83 -12.69
C SER A 120 12.57 -7.21 -11.55
N LEU A 121 13.03 -8.03 -10.59
CA LEU A 121 12.26 -8.40 -9.41
C LEU A 121 12.06 -7.19 -8.47
N VAL A 122 13.12 -6.41 -8.22
CA VAL A 122 13.02 -5.19 -7.39
C VAL A 122 12.12 -4.15 -8.06
N ALA A 123 12.22 -3.97 -9.37
CA ALA A 123 11.34 -3.05 -10.09
C ALA A 123 9.86 -3.51 -10.01
N LEU A 124 9.58 -4.82 -10.13
CA LEU A 124 8.24 -5.36 -9.91
C LEU A 124 7.79 -5.13 -8.44
N TYR A 125 8.68 -5.33 -7.47
CA TYR A 125 8.41 -5.13 -6.06
C TYR A 125 7.89 -3.71 -5.77
N VAL A 126 8.54 -2.68 -6.34
CA VAL A 126 8.13 -1.27 -6.23
C VAL A 126 6.67 -1.08 -6.66
N PHE A 127 6.27 -1.66 -7.80
CA PHE A 127 4.88 -1.59 -8.27
C PHE A 127 3.91 -2.36 -7.40
N THR A 128 4.28 -3.57 -6.95
CA THR A 128 3.43 -4.37 -6.07
C THR A 128 3.23 -3.70 -4.72
N GLN A 129 4.24 -3.01 -4.19
CA GLN A 129 4.15 -2.25 -2.96
C GLN A 129 3.23 -1.04 -3.13
N ALA A 130 3.35 -0.27 -4.21
CA ALA A 130 2.41 0.83 -4.51
C ALA A 130 0.96 0.34 -4.64
N LEU A 131 0.76 -0.80 -5.31
CA LEU A 131 -0.55 -1.45 -5.43
C LEU A 131 -1.11 -1.90 -4.08
N ALA A 132 -0.26 -2.48 -3.23
CA ALA A 132 -0.62 -2.91 -1.88
C ALA A 132 -1.13 -1.76 -1.01
N LEU A 133 -0.47 -0.61 -1.06
CA LEU A 133 -0.88 0.57 -0.30
C LEU A 133 -2.17 1.18 -0.85
N LEU A 134 -2.36 1.19 -2.17
CA LEU A 134 -3.64 1.57 -2.78
C LEU A 134 -4.78 0.63 -2.37
N TRP A 135 -4.52 -0.68 -2.32
CA TRP A 135 -5.46 -1.68 -1.84
C TRP A 135 -5.79 -1.49 -0.36
N GLY A 136 -4.79 -1.22 0.47
CA GLY A 136 -5.00 -0.82 1.86
C GLY A 136 -5.90 0.41 1.98
N PHE A 137 -5.66 1.44 1.17
CA PHE A 137 -6.52 2.63 1.10
C PHE A 137 -7.96 2.28 0.74
N VAL A 138 -8.19 1.41 -0.26
CA VAL A 138 -9.54 0.97 -0.64
C VAL A 138 -10.24 0.24 0.50
N ALA A 139 -9.56 -0.64 1.23
CA ALA A 139 -10.16 -1.36 2.36
C ALA A 139 -10.62 -0.40 3.47
N VAL A 140 -9.81 0.62 3.79
CA VAL A 140 -10.16 1.63 4.79
C VAL A 140 -11.26 2.56 4.29
N ALA A 141 -11.21 2.98 3.01
CA ALA A 141 -12.27 3.79 2.42
C ALA A 141 -13.63 3.06 2.45
N VAL A 142 -13.64 1.75 2.18
CA VAL A 142 -14.86 0.92 2.31
C VAL A 142 -15.35 0.90 3.76
N SER A 143 -14.46 0.73 4.75
CA SER A 143 -14.82 0.79 6.17
C SER A 143 -15.53 2.10 6.52
N VAL A 144 -14.95 3.24 6.13
CA VAL A 144 -15.52 4.58 6.37
C VAL A 144 -16.85 4.76 5.63
N MET A 145 -16.94 4.34 4.36
CA MET A 145 -18.18 4.39 3.59
C MET A 145 -19.31 3.59 4.26
N CYS A 146 -19.01 2.38 4.71
CA CYS A 146 -19.96 1.53 5.44
C CYS A 146 -20.43 2.23 6.73
N THR A 147 -19.51 2.79 7.50
CA THR A 147 -19.89 3.50 8.74
C THR A 147 -20.74 4.73 8.49
N ARG A 148 -20.40 5.54 7.48
CA ARG A 148 -21.22 6.72 7.15
C ARG A 148 -22.59 6.33 6.63
N PHE A 149 -22.70 5.21 5.91
CA PHE A 149 -23.99 4.68 5.50
C PHE A 149 -24.84 4.25 6.70
N VAL A 150 -24.25 3.54 7.67
CA VAL A 150 -24.92 3.17 8.93
C VAL A 150 -25.38 4.42 9.69
N LEU A 151 -24.51 5.41 9.89
CA LEU A 151 -24.89 6.67 10.55
C LEU A 151 -25.96 7.45 9.79
N TRP A 152 -25.99 7.36 8.47
CA TRP A 152 -27.06 7.92 7.66
C TRP A 152 -28.39 7.17 7.89
N LEU A 153 -28.38 5.84 7.95
CA LEU A 153 -29.57 5.04 8.30
C LEU A 153 -30.11 5.40 9.68
N ASP A 154 -29.23 5.66 10.64
CA ASP A 154 -29.61 6.05 12.00
C ASP A 154 -30.42 7.36 12.01
N LYS A 155 -29.88 8.39 11.34
CA LYS A 155 -30.52 9.70 11.19
C LYS A 155 -31.83 9.64 10.42
N CYS A 156 -31.99 8.64 9.56
CA CYS A 156 -33.18 8.51 8.73
C CYS A 156 -34.38 7.88 9.45
N GLU A 157 -34.32 7.49 10.72
CA GLU A 157 -35.46 6.86 11.44
C GLU A 157 -36.17 5.71 10.68
N VAL A 158 -35.55 5.12 9.66
CA VAL A 158 -36.19 4.21 8.69
C VAL A 158 -36.67 2.90 9.33
N PHE A 159 -36.19 2.57 10.53
CA PHE A 159 -36.39 1.27 11.15
C PHE A 159 -37.41 1.22 12.30
N VAL A 160 -38.03 2.34 12.68
CA VAL A 160 -39.11 2.30 13.69
C VAL A 160 -40.45 2.05 13.00
N MET A 161 -40.70 0.79 12.64
CA MET A 161 -42.05 0.25 12.47
C MET A 161 -42.71 0.13 13.86
N ASN A 162 -42.96 1.26 14.54
CA ASN A 162 -43.84 1.27 15.72
C ASN A 162 -45.24 1.75 15.31
N ARG A 163 -46.04 0.74 14.98
CA ARG A 163 -47.51 0.55 14.98
C ARG A 163 -48.54 1.66 14.75
N TYR A 164 -48.28 2.97 14.66
CA TYR A 164 -49.36 3.96 14.41
C TYR A 164 -49.01 5.21 13.57
N SER A 165 -47.86 5.29 12.90
CA SER A 165 -47.57 6.40 11.98
C SER A 165 -47.21 5.90 10.57
N THR A 166 -48.18 5.97 9.66
CA THR A 166 -48.02 5.69 8.23
C THR A 166 -47.36 6.86 7.52
N SER A 167 -46.08 7.12 7.79
CA SER A 167 -45.31 7.97 6.87
C SER A 167 -43.86 7.50 6.76
N PRO A 168 -43.42 7.00 5.58
CA PRO A 168 -42.02 6.73 5.29
C PRO A 168 -41.30 8.06 5.03
N VAL A 169 -41.05 8.83 6.09
CA VAL A 169 -40.64 10.25 6.00
C VAL A 169 -39.22 10.43 5.43
N CYS A 170 -38.29 9.49 5.63
CA CYS A 170 -36.90 9.74 5.23
C CYS A 170 -36.52 9.39 3.80
N MET A 171 -37.33 8.60 3.08
CA MET A 171 -37.12 8.43 1.63
C MET A 171 -37.75 9.58 0.82
N PHE A 172 -38.64 10.37 1.43
CA PHE A 172 -39.48 11.36 0.75
C PHE A 172 -39.50 12.75 1.43
N HIS A 173 -38.38 13.22 1.99
CA HIS A 173 -38.18 14.67 2.18
C HIS A 173 -37.93 15.35 0.83
N GLY A 174 -38.96 15.34 -0.03
CA GLY A 174 -38.97 15.92 -1.37
C GLY A 174 -37.99 15.29 -2.37
N PRO A 175 -38.12 15.60 -3.67
CA PRO A 175 -37.20 15.11 -4.71
C PRO A 175 -35.73 15.46 -4.45
N TRP A 176 -35.47 16.53 -3.69
CA TRP A 176 -34.12 17.00 -3.36
C TRP A 176 -33.36 16.12 -2.37
N GLY A 177 -34.04 15.51 -1.39
CA GLY A 177 -33.40 14.61 -0.42
C GLY A 177 -32.91 13.32 -1.07
N SER A 178 -33.72 12.72 -1.94
CA SER A 178 -33.36 11.52 -2.71
C SER A 178 -32.21 11.80 -3.68
N LEU A 179 -32.22 12.96 -4.36
CA LEU A 179 -31.14 13.38 -5.25
C LEU A 179 -29.80 13.54 -4.51
N HIS A 180 -29.83 14.09 -3.29
CA HIS A 180 -28.65 14.26 -2.45
C HIS A 180 -28.07 12.90 -1.97
N GLY A 181 -28.93 11.95 -1.58
CA GLY A 181 -28.50 10.59 -1.25
C GLY A 181 -27.86 9.86 -2.43
N ILE A 182 -28.54 9.85 -3.59
CA ILE A 182 -28.06 9.20 -4.82
C ILE A 182 -26.73 9.80 -5.29
N SER A 183 -26.60 11.12 -5.27
CA SER A 183 -25.37 11.80 -5.70
C SER A 183 -24.17 11.45 -4.81
N ARG A 184 -24.35 11.33 -3.49
CA ARG A 184 -23.28 10.87 -2.58
C ARG A 184 -22.87 9.42 -2.82
N VAL A 185 -23.83 8.52 -3.05
CA VAL A 185 -23.53 7.12 -3.42
C VAL A 185 -22.74 7.07 -4.73
N TYR A 186 -23.15 7.86 -5.72
CA TYR A 186 -22.43 7.96 -6.99
C TYR A 186 -21.01 8.51 -6.83
N MET A 187 -20.79 9.50 -5.96
CA MET A 187 -19.45 10.02 -5.65
C MET A 187 -18.54 8.95 -5.07
N ASN A 188 -19.02 8.23 -4.06
CA ASN A 188 -18.28 7.11 -3.46
C ASN A 188 -17.96 6.03 -4.49
N PHE A 189 -18.94 5.71 -5.36
CA PHE A 189 -18.72 4.81 -6.49
C PHE A 189 -17.63 5.33 -7.44
N ALA A 190 -17.67 6.61 -7.83
CA ALA A 190 -16.66 7.21 -8.70
C ALA A 190 -15.25 7.16 -8.09
N VAL A 191 -15.13 7.37 -6.77
CA VAL A 191 -13.85 7.23 -6.04
C VAL A 191 -13.34 5.79 -6.09
N LEU A 192 -14.19 4.80 -5.80
CA LEU A 192 -13.81 3.39 -5.88
C LEU A 192 -13.44 2.98 -7.31
N GLN A 193 -14.17 3.46 -8.31
CA GLN A 193 -13.87 3.22 -9.73
C GLN A 193 -12.53 3.83 -10.13
N LEU A 194 -12.21 5.03 -9.65
CA LEU A 194 -10.91 5.63 -9.90
C LEU A 194 -9.78 4.83 -9.23
N CYS A 195 -9.94 4.42 -7.98
CA CYS A 195 -8.95 3.58 -7.29
C CYS A 195 -8.74 2.25 -8.03
N TRP A 196 -9.82 1.65 -8.51
CA TRP A 196 -9.76 0.44 -9.33
C TRP A 196 -9.04 0.65 -10.66
N PHE A 197 -9.34 1.76 -11.35
CA PHE A 197 -8.65 2.13 -12.59
C PHE A 197 -7.14 2.32 -12.36
N ILE A 198 -6.76 3.04 -11.31
CA ILE A 198 -5.35 3.26 -10.95
C ILE A 198 -4.70 1.92 -10.58
N GLY A 199 -5.36 1.08 -9.77
CA GLY A 199 -4.84 -0.22 -9.37
C GLY A 199 -4.61 -1.16 -10.55
N ASN A 200 -5.56 -1.24 -11.48
CA ASN A 200 -5.39 -2.01 -12.71
C ASN A 200 -4.26 -1.44 -13.59
N SER A 201 -4.14 -0.12 -13.65
CA SER A 201 -3.08 0.52 -14.43
C SER A 201 -1.71 0.25 -13.82
N LEU A 202 -1.57 0.32 -12.49
CA LEU A 202 -0.35 -0.05 -11.77
C LEU A 202 0.00 -1.52 -12.02
N PHE A 203 -0.99 -2.41 -11.93
CA PHE A 203 -0.81 -3.84 -12.20
C PHE A 203 -0.33 -4.08 -13.64
N GLU A 204 -1.00 -3.48 -14.64
CA GLU A 204 -0.63 -3.65 -16.05
C GLU A 204 0.75 -3.07 -16.35
N VAL A 205 1.03 -1.84 -15.92
CA VAL A 205 2.33 -1.18 -16.17
C VAL A 205 3.46 -1.92 -15.46
N GLY A 206 3.24 -2.39 -14.22
CA GLY A 206 4.21 -3.19 -13.49
C GLY A 206 4.53 -4.52 -14.18
N TRP A 207 3.51 -5.21 -14.70
CA TRP A 207 3.69 -6.45 -15.47
C TRP A 207 4.29 -6.22 -16.84
N GLU A 208 3.93 -5.15 -17.54
CA GLU A 208 4.62 -4.74 -18.77
C GLU A 208 6.08 -4.48 -18.48
N MET A 209 6.42 -3.74 -17.42
CA MET A 209 7.81 -3.49 -17.04
C MET A 209 8.55 -4.79 -16.71
N TYR A 210 7.96 -5.69 -15.92
CA TYR A 210 8.57 -6.99 -15.61
C TYR A 210 8.81 -7.82 -16.88
N GLY A 211 7.83 -7.87 -17.78
CA GLY A 211 7.87 -8.59 -19.06
C GLY A 211 8.63 -7.90 -20.19
N ASP A 212 9.38 -6.84 -19.90
CA ASP A 212 10.16 -6.06 -20.87
C ASP A 212 9.29 -5.35 -21.92
N PHE A 213 8.24 -4.68 -21.47
CA PHE A 213 7.35 -3.80 -22.24
C PHE A 213 6.92 -4.35 -23.62
N PRO A 214 6.35 -5.57 -23.69
CA PRO A 214 6.02 -6.21 -24.95
C PRO A 214 5.01 -5.40 -25.79
N ARG A 215 4.06 -4.69 -25.17
CA ARG A 215 3.08 -3.88 -25.92
C ARG A 215 3.69 -2.61 -26.50
N VAL A 216 4.55 -1.93 -25.74
CA VAL A 216 5.28 -0.75 -26.23
C VAL A 216 6.13 -1.15 -27.43
N ARG A 217 6.81 -2.29 -27.35
CA ARG A 217 7.59 -2.83 -28.46
C ARG A 217 6.76 -3.02 -29.73
N ILE A 218 5.55 -3.58 -29.61
CA ILE A 218 4.63 -3.77 -30.74
C ILE A 218 4.19 -2.44 -31.35
N LEU A 219 3.90 -1.43 -30.52
CA LEU A 219 3.50 -0.10 -30.99
C LEU A 219 4.66 0.64 -31.68
N LEU A 220 5.89 0.40 -31.23
CA LEU A 220 7.09 0.97 -31.81
C LEU A 220 7.57 0.22 -33.05
N ASP A 221 7.24 -1.06 -33.25
CA ASP A 221 7.46 -1.77 -34.52
C ASP A 221 6.36 -2.81 -34.85
N PRO A 222 5.30 -2.39 -35.56
CA PRO A 222 4.17 -3.28 -35.87
C PRO A 222 4.52 -4.44 -36.83
N ARG A 223 5.65 -4.36 -37.55
CA ARG A 223 6.01 -5.28 -38.64
C ARG A 223 6.30 -6.71 -38.17
N GLN A 224 6.78 -6.87 -36.94
CA GLN A 224 7.11 -8.19 -36.38
C GLN A 224 5.93 -9.17 -36.31
N TYR A 225 4.68 -8.68 -36.33
CA TYR A 225 3.49 -9.53 -36.19
C TYR A 225 2.73 -9.75 -37.51
N THR A 226 2.99 -8.96 -38.55
CA THR A 226 2.44 -9.19 -39.89
C THR A 226 3.13 -10.34 -40.62
N ASP A 227 4.40 -10.62 -40.33
CA ASP A 227 5.18 -11.67 -40.99
C ASP A 227 4.96 -13.08 -40.42
N LEU A 228 4.11 -13.22 -39.38
CA LEU A 228 3.76 -14.50 -38.75
C LEU A 228 2.40 -15.06 -39.20
N SER A 229 1.69 -14.39 -40.12
CA SER A 229 0.49 -14.98 -40.73
C SER A 229 0.93 -15.95 -41.84
N PRO A 230 0.53 -17.24 -41.80
CA PRO A 230 0.88 -18.18 -42.85
C PRO A 230 0.33 -17.66 -44.18
N SER A 231 1.21 -17.71 -45.17
CA SER A 231 1.04 -17.23 -46.54
C SER A 231 -0.35 -17.51 -47.11
N SER A 232 -1.10 -16.47 -47.44
CA SER A 232 -1.96 -16.54 -48.63
C SER A 232 -1.01 -16.55 -49.82
N THR A 233 -0.82 -17.73 -50.38
CA THR A 233 -0.24 -17.96 -51.70
C THR A 233 -1.07 -17.18 -52.72
N ASP A 234 -0.66 -15.97 -53.05
CA ASP A 234 -1.07 -15.37 -54.32
C ASP A 234 0.12 -14.63 -54.94
N SER A 235 0.96 -15.43 -55.59
CA SER A 235 2.02 -15.00 -56.47
C SER A 235 1.41 -14.44 -57.75
N ARG A 236 1.00 -13.16 -57.75
CA ARG A 236 0.79 -12.37 -58.98
C ARG A 236 0.53 -10.90 -58.63
N HIS A 237 1.59 -10.11 -58.58
CA HIS A 237 1.76 -8.84 -59.31
C HIS A 237 2.99 -8.11 -58.76
N GLY A 238 4.09 -8.21 -59.51
CA GLY A 238 5.24 -7.34 -59.37
C GLY A 238 4.85 -5.90 -59.70
N LYS A 239 4.57 -5.12 -58.67
CA LYS A 239 4.79 -3.67 -58.63
C LYS A 239 5.25 -3.35 -57.22
N GLU A 240 6.55 -3.20 -57.06
CA GLU A 240 7.14 -2.64 -55.84
C GLU A 240 6.46 -1.31 -55.53
N PRO A 241 5.84 -1.13 -54.34
CA PRO A 241 5.40 0.18 -53.92
C PRO A 241 6.60 0.94 -53.35
N HIS A 242 7.46 1.44 -54.23
CA HIS A 242 8.34 2.57 -53.94
C HIS A 242 7.48 3.85 -53.78
N LYS A 243 6.72 3.94 -52.68
CA LYS A 243 6.22 5.21 -52.15
C LYS A 243 6.89 5.45 -50.81
N ALA A 244 7.56 6.60 -50.71
CA ALA A 244 8.34 7.06 -49.56
C ALA A 244 7.60 6.83 -48.23
N TYR A 245 8.00 5.77 -47.51
CA TYR A 245 7.57 5.55 -46.15
C TYR A 245 8.30 6.55 -45.25
N ARG A 246 7.55 7.38 -44.51
CA ARG A 246 8.11 8.18 -43.40
C ARG A 246 8.87 7.22 -42.48
N VAL A 247 10.17 7.47 -42.27
CA VAL A 247 11.09 6.62 -41.50
C VAL A 247 10.65 6.43 -40.04
N VAL A 248 9.92 7.41 -39.49
CA VAL A 248 9.25 7.32 -38.19
C VAL A 248 7.76 7.60 -38.38
N GLY A 249 6.92 6.62 -38.03
CA GLY A 249 5.46 6.71 -38.06
C GLY A 249 4.92 7.75 -37.07
N VAL A 250 3.69 8.20 -37.28
CA VAL A 250 3.03 9.17 -36.37
C VAL A 250 2.91 8.60 -34.95
N VAL A 251 2.56 7.30 -34.83
CA VAL A 251 2.44 6.59 -33.55
C VAL A 251 3.78 6.55 -32.81
N GLN A 252 4.87 6.18 -33.49
CA GLN A 252 6.22 6.16 -32.91
C GLN A 252 6.62 7.55 -32.38
N ARG A 253 6.36 8.63 -33.15
CA ARG A 253 6.64 9.99 -32.69
C ARG A 253 5.87 10.36 -31.43
N ILE A 254 4.58 10.03 -31.37
CA ILE A 254 3.75 10.31 -30.20
C ILE A 254 4.33 9.60 -28.97
N PHE A 255 4.65 8.31 -29.05
CA PHE A 255 5.19 7.55 -27.92
C PHE A 255 6.59 8.00 -27.47
N LEU A 256 7.40 8.56 -28.38
CA LEU A 256 8.73 9.10 -28.02
C LEU A 256 8.64 10.50 -27.37
N ILE A 257 7.62 11.30 -27.73
CA ILE A 257 7.44 12.67 -27.23
C ILE A 257 6.55 12.73 -25.98
N ALA A 258 5.52 11.89 -25.88
CA ALA A 258 4.55 11.96 -24.78
C ALA A 258 5.17 11.92 -23.36
N PRO A 259 6.17 11.06 -23.07
CA PRO A 259 6.79 11.05 -21.75
C PRO A 259 7.44 12.38 -21.37
N ILE A 260 8.20 13.00 -22.28
CA ILE A 260 8.90 14.26 -21.99
C ILE A 260 7.93 15.44 -21.90
N VAL A 261 6.82 15.40 -22.64
CA VAL A 261 5.72 16.37 -22.50
C VAL A 261 5.10 16.31 -21.10
N VAL A 262 4.78 15.10 -20.62
CA VAL A 262 4.23 14.90 -19.28
C VAL A 262 5.21 15.38 -18.20
N LEU A 263 6.49 14.99 -18.30
CA LEU A 263 7.53 15.42 -17.36
C LEU A 263 7.70 16.94 -17.34
N PHE A 264 7.71 17.59 -18.52
CA PHE A 264 7.80 19.05 -18.63
C PHE A 264 6.61 19.73 -17.93
N PHE A 265 5.37 19.32 -18.22
CA PHE A 265 4.19 19.94 -17.60
C PHE A 265 4.13 19.72 -16.09
N LEU A 266 4.49 18.53 -15.59
CA LEU A 266 4.54 18.27 -14.14
C LEU A 266 5.64 19.09 -13.45
N SER A 267 6.82 19.18 -14.06
CA SER A 267 7.92 20.02 -13.55
C SER A 267 7.53 21.51 -13.52
N LEU A 268 6.87 21.96 -14.58
CA LEU A 268 6.36 23.32 -14.72
C LEU A 268 5.32 23.62 -13.63
N LEU A 269 4.37 22.71 -13.41
CA LEU A 269 3.35 22.83 -12.36
C LEU A 269 3.99 22.94 -10.98
N LEU A 270 4.96 22.09 -10.64
CA LEU A 270 5.69 22.16 -9.36
C LEU A 270 6.55 23.41 -9.19
N SER A 271 6.96 24.04 -10.29
CA SER A 271 7.67 25.32 -10.24
C SER A 271 6.70 26.49 -10.03
N PHE A 272 5.50 26.42 -10.61
CA PHE A 272 4.51 27.51 -10.53
C PHE A 272 3.64 27.48 -9.27
N ILE A 273 3.26 26.30 -8.75
CA ILE A 273 2.37 26.23 -7.57
C ILE A 273 2.94 27.05 -6.40
N PRO A 274 4.23 26.91 -6.00
CA PRO A 274 4.80 27.74 -4.93
C PRO A 274 4.77 29.24 -5.23
N LEU A 275 4.99 29.63 -6.50
CA LEU A 275 4.98 31.04 -6.92
C LEU A 275 3.58 31.66 -6.89
N LEU A 276 2.56 30.88 -7.23
CA LEU A 276 1.16 31.32 -7.24
C LEU A 276 0.55 31.37 -5.84
N CYS A 277 0.99 30.46 -4.95
CA CYS A 277 0.44 30.33 -3.61
C CYS A 277 1.15 31.21 -2.56
N GLY A 278 2.38 31.68 -2.84
CA GLY A 278 3.14 32.58 -1.95
C GLY A 278 3.51 31.98 -0.58
N ASP A 279 4.43 32.63 0.13
CA ASP A 279 4.76 32.31 1.54
C ASP A 279 3.74 32.89 2.53
N ASP A 280 2.59 33.39 2.05
CA ASP A 280 1.59 34.02 2.91
C ASP A 280 0.94 33.00 3.83
N ALA A 281 1.40 33.01 5.08
CA ALA A 281 0.79 32.39 6.25
C ALA A 281 -0.64 32.90 6.56
N GLN A 282 -1.30 33.60 5.63
CA GLN A 282 -2.72 33.95 5.69
C GLN A 282 -3.62 32.96 4.93
N LEU A 283 -3.08 32.15 4.01
CA LEU A 283 -3.83 31.03 3.41
C LEU A 283 -4.00 29.84 4.38
N SER A 284 -3.38 29.87 5.55
CA SER A 284 -3.48 28.80 6.56
C SER A 284 -4.71 28.87 7.46
N ASP A 285 -5.44 29.99 7.48
CA ASP A 285 -6.65 30.14 8.31
C ASP A 285 -7.94 29.71 7.59
N GLU A 286 -7.91 29.51 6.27
CA GLU A 286 -9.06 29.02 5.53
C GLU A 286 -9.02 27.49 5.45
N GLN A 287 -9.81 26.85 6.33
CA GLN A 287 -9.95 25.39 6.49
C GLN A 287 -10.45 24.64 5.23
N ASP A 288 -10.59 25.32 4.08
CA ASP A 288 -11.20 24.84 2.84
C ASP A 288 -10.18 24.50 1.73
N TRP A 289 -8.87 24.76 1.90
CA TRP A 289 -7.87 24.41 0.88
C TRP A 289 -7.42 22.94 0.96
N PRO A 290 -7.33 22.19 -0.16
CA PRO A 290 -6.84 20.81 -0.12
C PRO A 290 -5.39 20.73 0.38
N TRP A 291 -5.19 19.96 1.45
CA TRP A 291 -3.88 19.73 2.08
C TRP A 291 -2.78 19.32 1.10
N VAL A 292 -3.12 18.56 0.05
CA VAL A 292 -2.16 18.16 -1.00
C VAL A 292 -1.61 19.39 -1.70
N LEU A 293 -2.45 20.35 -2.07
CA LEU A 293 -1.98 21.57 -2.72
C LEU A 293 -1.15 22.42 -1.75
N HIS A 294 -1.48 22.45 -0.46
CA HIS A 294 -0.64 23.09 0.56
C HIS A 294 0.75 22.43 0.66
N LEU A 295 0.83 21.10 0.65
CA LEU A 295 2.11 20.39 0.60
C LEU A 295 2.85 20.63 -0.72
N LEU A 296 2.16 20.72 -1.85
CA LEU A 296 2.79 21.04 -3.14
C LEU A 296 3.22 22.51 -3.24
N ALA A 297 2.56 23.43 -2.55
CA ALA A 297 2.95 24.84 -2.48
C ALA A 297 4.20 25.02 -1.60
N ASN A 298 4.28 24.31 -0.48
CA ASN A 298 5.46 24.35 0.37
C ASN A 298 6.62 23.56 -0.25
N ASN A 299 7.62 24.28 -0.74
CA ASN A 299 8.82 23.74 -1.37
C ASN A 299 9.69 22.84 -0.46
N LYS A 300 9.61 23.06 0.86
CA LYS A 300 10.32 22.26 1.88
C LYS A 300 9.53 21.03 2.31
N SER A 301 8.27 20.92 1.89
CA SER A 301 7.44 19.75 2.22
C SER A 301 8.07 18.48 1.66
N ARG A 302 7.80 17.35 2.34
CA ARG A 302 8.32 16.05 1.93
C ARG A 302 7.78 15.66 0.55
N LEU A 303 6.46 15.78 0.36
CA LEU A 303 5.78 15.44 -0.90
C LEU A 303 6.35 16.22 -2.08
N ASN A 304 6.57 17.53 -1.92
CA ASN A 304 7.12 18.33 -3.00
C ASN A 304 8.56 17.86 -3.32
N ARG A 305 9.41 17.71 -2.30
CA ARG A 305 10.79 17.25 -2.48
C ARG A 305 10.87 15.88 -3.15
N THR A 306 10.10 14.89 -2.71
CA THR A 306 10.11 13.54 -3.28
C THR A 306 9.57 13.54 -4.71
N LEU A 307 8.52 14.31 -4.99
CA LEU A 307 7.95 14.38 -6.34
C LEU A 307 8.91 15.04 -7.34
N ARG A 308 9.64 16.08 -6.94
CA ARG A 308 10.74 16.69 -7.74
C ARG A 308 11.79 15.63 -8.09
N PHE A 309 12.21 14.85 -7.10
CA PHE A 309 13.17 13.78 -7.31
C PHE A 309 12.62 12.67 -8.21
N THR A 310 11.35 12.28 -8.05
CA THR A 310 10.66 11.32 -8.90
C THR A 310 10.60 11.78 -10.37
N ILE A 311 10.30 13.05 -10.63
CA ILE A 311 10.33 13.65 -11.98
C ILE A 311 11.75 13.68 -12.53
N PHE A 312 12.75 14.01 -11.71
CA PHE A 312 14.15 13.94 -12.10
C PHE A 312 14.56 12.52 -12.53
N VAL A 313 14.16 11.48 -11.78
CA VAL A 313 14.40 10.08 -12.18
C VAL A 313 13.75 9.76 -13.53
N GLY A 314 12.50 10.20 -13.74
CA GLY A 314 11.82 10.06 -15.03
C GLY A 314 12.53 10.77 -16.18
N LEU A 315 13.06 11.97 -15.93
CA LEU A 315 13.85 12.75 -16.89
C LEU A 315 15.16 12.03 -17.27
N VAL A 316 15.87 11.49 -16.29
CA VAL A 316 17.10 10.71 -16.52
C VAL A 316 16.81 9.46 -17.34
N GLN A 317 15.73 8.74 -17.04
CA GLN A 317 15.31 7.59 -17.85
C GLN A 317 14.99 7.98 -19.28
N TRP A 318 14.25 9.08 -19.46
CA TRP A 318 13.96 9.57 -20.80
C TRP A 318 15.25 9.92 -21.56
N ALA A 319 16.19 10.62 -20.92
CA ALA A 319 17.48 10.99 -21.53
C ALA A 319 18.31 9.75 -21.91
N GLN A 320 18.31 8.72 -21.06
CA GLN A 320 18.92 7.43 -21.36
C GLN A 320 18.29 6.78 -22.61
N GLN A 321 16.97 6.70 -22.68
CA GLN A 321 16.27 6.11 -23.82
C GLN A 321 16.53 6.90 -25.11
N PHE A 322 16.47 8.23 -25.02
CA PHE A 322 16.76 9.11 -26.14
C PHE A 322 18.19 8.94 -26.67
N HIS A 323 19.19 8.91 -25.78
CA HIS A 323 20.58 8.72 -26.20
C HIS A 323 20.83 7.33 -26.81
N CYS A 324 20.18 6.28 -26.31
CA CYS A 324 20.30 4.94 -26.92
C CYS A 324 19.69 4.89 -28.33
N LEU A 325 18.58 5.59 -28.55
CA LEU A 325 17.92 5.62 -29.86
C LEU A 325 18.63 6.54 -30.85
N PHE A 326 19.28 7.59 -30.37
CA PHE A 326 19.95 8.61 -31.17
C PHE A 326 21.38 8.89 -30.65
N PRO A 327 22.32 7.92 -30.66
CA PRO A 327 23.65 8.09 -30.07
C PRO A 327 24.45 9.26 -30.66
N ARG A 328 24.14 9.67 -31.89
CA ARG A 328 24.78 10.77 -32.61
C ARG A 328 23.90 12.03 -32.66
N TRP A 329 22.97 12.20 -31.72
CA TRP A 329 22.06 13.36 -31.65
C TRP A 329 22.81 14.70 -31.67
N HIS A 330 23.98 14.78 -31.04
CA HIS A 330 24.80 16.00 -30.95
C HIS A 330 25.27 16.48 -32.34
N SER A 331 25.69 15.57 -33.23
CA SER A 331 26.12 15.89 -34.59
C SER A 331 24.97 16.47 -35.42
N SER A 332 23.77 15.90 -35.28
CA SER A 332 22.59 16.38 -36.02
C SER A 332 22.07 17.72 -35.48
N LEU A 333 22.09 17.94 -34.17
CA LEU A 333 21.79 19.26 -33.60
C LEU A 333 22.82 20.30 -34.05
N ASN A 334 24.09 19.92 -34.15
CA ASN A 334 25.13 20.84 -34.56
C ASN A 334 24.94 21.34 -36.00
N ARG A 335 24.59 20.43 -36.91
CA ARG A 335 24.30 20.75 -38.34
C ARG A 335 22.99 21.50 -38.55
N SER A 336 22.06 21.45 -37.59
CA SER A 336 20.76 22.10 -37.70
C SER A 336 20.83 23.59 -37.36
N SER A 337 20.37 24.44 -38.30
CA SER A 337 20.25 25.90 -38.09
C SER A 337 19.09 26.27 -37.15
N SER A 338 18.05 25.44 -37.06
CA SER A 338 16.92 25.65 -36.14
C SER A 338 17.25 25.30 -34.68
N ALA A 339 18.43 24.70 -34.43
CA ALA A 339 18.85 24.28 -33.10
C ALA A 339 19.77 25.29 -32.36
N VAL A 340 20.03 26.48 -32.90
CA VAL A 340 20.98 27.46 -32.31
C VAL A 340 20.66 27.76 -30.84
N LEU A 341 19.38 28.03 -30.52
CA LEU A 341 18.96 28.28 -29.14
C LEU A 341 19.21 27.08 -28.21
N VAL A 342 18.88 25.87 -28.68
CA VAL A 342 19.08 24.62 -27.92
C VAL A 342 20.57 24.37 -27.67
N LYS A 343 21.42 24.63 -28.67
CA LYS A 343 22.88 24.50 -28.55
C LYS A 343 23.44 25.45 -27.49
N CYS A 344 23.11 26.75 -27.59
CA CYS A 344 23.61 27.75 -26.64
C CYS A 344 23.16 27.43 -25.20
N LEU A 345 21.90 27.05 -25.01
CA LEU A 345 21.39 26.69 -23.70
C LEU A 345 22.04 25.41 -23.15
N LEU A 346 22.28 24.38 -23.96
CA LEU A 346 22.98 23.17 -23.52
C LEU A 346 24.41 23.47 -23.06
N VAL A 347 25.14 24.34 -23.77
CA VAL A 347 26.51 24.75 -23.41
C VAL A 347 26.57 25.43 -22.05
N VAL A 348 25.59 26.27 -21.74
CA VAL A 348 25.54 27.00 -20.46
C VAL A 348 24.98 26.12 -19.33
N MET A 349 23.93 25.35 -19.59
CA MET A 349 23.20 24.63 -18.55
C MET A 349 23.88 23.33 -18.12
N ALA A 350 24.60 22.65 -19.02
CA ALA A 350 25.20 21.36 -18.69
C ALA A 350 26.32 21.41 -17.64
N PRO A 351 27.26 22.38 -17.66
CA PRO A 351 28.26 22.51 -16.60
C PRO A 351 27.63 22.84 -15.25
N ILE A 352 26.67 23.78 -15.22
CA ILE A 352 25.95 24.19 -14.01
C ILE A 352 25.23 22.98 -13.40
N SER A 353 24.50 22.24 -14.22
CA SER A 353 23.72 21.08 -13.78
C SER A 353 24.63 19.91 -13.37
N GLY A 354 25.73 19.69 -14.08
CA GLY A 354 26.72 18.66 -13.75
C GLY A 354 27.40 18.93 -12.40
N PHE A 355 27.81 20.17 -12.17
CA PHE A 355 28.36 20.61 -10.87
C PHE A 355 27.33 20.44 -9.76
N ARG A 356 26.08 20.88 -10.00
CA ARG A 356 25.00 20.76 -9.03
C ARG A 356 24.65 19.30 -8.70
N LEU A 357 24.59 18.42 -9.70
CA LEU A 357 24.34 16.99 -9.50
C LEU A 357 25.49 16.30 -8.76
N LEU A 358 26.74 16.67 -9.05
CA LEU A 358 27.91 16.15 -8.35
C LEU A 358 27.89 16.57 -6.88
N GLU A 359 27.62 17.85 -6.60
CA GLU A 359 27.43 18.35 -5.24
C GLU A 359 26.29 17.61 -4.52
N TRP A 360 25.13 17.47 -5.18
CA TRP A 360 23.99 16.73 -4.65
C TRP A 360 24.32 15.25 -4.43
N THR A 361 25.20 14.62 -5.19
CA THR A 361 25.57 13.21 -4.99
C THR A 361 26.54 13.05 -3.83
N VAL A 362 27.54 13.94 -3.72
CA VAL A 362 28.65 13.81 -2.76
C VAL A 362 28.31 14.34 -1.37
N ARG A 363 27.46 15.36 -1.23
CA ARG A 363 27.30 16.09 0.05
C ARG A 363 25.88 16.13 0.60
N PRO A 364 25.55 15.39 1.68
CA PRO A 364 24.21 15.41 2.27
C PRO A 364 23.89 16.76 2.95
N SER A 365 23.18 17.63 2.22
CA SER A 365 22.36 18.80 2.60
C SER A 365 22.91 19.91 3.51
N LYS A 366 23.85 19.69 4.45
CA LYS A 366 24.35 20.74 5.37
C LYS A 366 25.81 21.15 5.19
N THR A 367 26.56 20.45 4.35
CA THR A 367 27.98 20.75 4.07
C THR A 367 28.21 21.36 2.67
N SER A 368 27.14 21.93 2.09
CA SER A 368 27.22 22.73 0.87
C SER A 368 28.16 23.93 1.10
N VAL A 369 29.15 24.10 0.22
CA VAL A 369 30.11 25.24 0.29
C VAL A 369 29.46 26.53 -0.20
N PHE A 370 28.40 26.40 -1.01
CA PHE A 370 27.50 27.50 -1.29
C PHE A 370 26.52 27.62 -0.13
N SER A 371 26.32 28.84 0.37
CA SER A 371 25.20 29.20 1.24
C SER A 371 23.90 28.57 0.74
N THR A 372 22.88 28.48 1.59
CA THR A 372 21.52 28.02 1.24
C THR A 372 20.92 28.70 0.00
N GLU A 373 21.54 29.78 -0.46
CA GLU A 373 21.25 30.53 -1.67
C GLU A 373 22.44 30.52 -2.63
N ILE A 374 22.17 30.23 -3.91
CA ILE A 374 23.08 30.45 -5.05
C ILE A 374 22.43 31.54 -5.90
N TRP A 375 23.13 32.66 -6.13
CA TRP A 375 22.59 33.83 -6.83
C TRP A 375 21.26 34.34 -6.24
N SER A 376 21.15 34.36 -4.90
CA SER A 376 19.93 34.75 -4.17
C SER A 376 18.71 33.86 -4.44
N LEU A 377 18.88 32.73 -5.12
CA LEU A 377 17.84 31.72 -5.29
C LEU A 377 18.04 30.57 -4.29
N PRO A 378 16.99 30.16 -3.57
CA PRO A 378 17.02 28.94 -2.76
C PRO A 378 17.42 27.72 -3.60
N CYS A 379 18.32 26.88 -3.07
CA CYS A 379 18.84 25.71 -3.77
C CYS A 379 17.74 24.76 -4.29
N ASP A 380 16.63 24.64 -3.58
CA ASP A 380 15.50 23.79 -3.97
C ASP A 380 14.72 24.36 -5.17
N MET A 381 14.61 25.70 -5.27
CA MET A 381 14.05 26.37 -6.44
C MET A 381 14.97 26.24 -7.65
N LEU A 382 16.29 26.33 -7.42
CA LEU A 382 17.28 26.09 -8.46
C LEU A 382 17.15 24.67 -9.02
N ASP A 383 17.09 23.64 -8.18
CA ASP A 383 16.94 22.25 -8.62
C ASP A 383 15.68 22.06 -9.48
N ASN A 384 14.56 22.67 -9.10
CA ASN A 384 13.33 22.66 -9.90
C ASN A 384 13.47 23.36 -11.24
N PHE A 385 14.08 24.54 -11.24
CA PHE A 385 14.30 25.29 -12.45
C PHE A 385 15.20 24.51 -13.42
N LEU A 386 16.26 23.86 -12.90
CA LEU A 386 17.13 23.00 -13.67
C LEU A 386 16.36 21.85 -14.31
N VAL A 387 15.54 21.10 -13.55
CA VAL A 387 14.74 19.99 -14.09
C VAL A 387 13.74 20.47 -15.14
N THR A 388 13.08 21.61 -14.91
CA THR A 388 12.13 22.22 -15.87
C THR A 388 12.84 22.64 -17.16
N VAL A 389 13.98 23.33 -17.06
CA VAL A 389 14.78 23.76 -18.22
C VAL A 389 15.29 22.57 -19.01
N TRP A 390 15.82 21.53 -18.35
CA TRP A 390 16.23 20.29 -19.03
C TRP A 390 15.07 19.58 -19.72
N SER A 391 13.91 19.51 -19.07
CA SER A 391 12.71 18.92 -19.67
C SER A 391 12.29 19.67 -20.93
N MET A 392 12.33 21.02 -20.91
CA MET A 392 12.09 21.85 -22.08
C MET A 392 13.14 21.64 -23.18
N LEU A 393 14.43 21.60 -22.83
CA LEU A 393 15.52 21.39 -23.79
C LEU A 393 15.42 20.05 -24.49
N PHE A 394 15.12 18.98 -23.73
CA PHE A 394 14.92 17.65 -24.29
C PHE A 394 13.65 17.56 -25.13
N LEU A 395 12.57 18.25 -24.74
CA LEU A 395 11.36 18.35 -25.56
C LEU A 395 11.67 19.02 -26.91
N LEU A 396 12.40 20.14 -26.91
CA LEU A 396 12.80 20.85 -28.13
C LEU A 396 13.78 20.02 -28.98
N ALA A 397 14.78 19.40 -28.37
CA ALA A 397 15.74 18.54 -29.07
C ALA A 397 15.03 17.34 -29.73
N SER A 398 14.09 16.71 -29.01
CA SER A 398 13.26 15.62 -29.55
C SER A 398 12.39 16.07 -30.69
N TRP A 399 11.76 17.24 -30.55
CA TRP A 399 10.95 17.82 -31.59
C TRP A 399 11.76 18.05 -32.87
N ILE A 400 12.94 18.67 -32.75
CA ILE A 400 13.84 18.91 -33.89
C ILE A 400 14.25 17.59 -34.53
N ILE A 401 14.79 16.65 -33.75
CA ILE A 401 15.35 15.38 -34.27
C ILE A 401 14.28 14.51 -34.92
N LEU A 402 13.10 14.36 -34.30
CA LEU A 402 12.02 13.53 -34.84
C LEU A 402 11.34 14.12 -36.08
N HIS A 403 11.58 15.40 -36.38
CA HIS A 403 11.09 16.08 -37.58
C HIS A 403 12.16 16.24 -38.68
N LEU A 404 13.39 15.72 -38.46
CA LEU A 404 14.43 15.74 -39.49
C LEU A 404 14.04 14.88 -40.71
N PRO A 405 14.55 15.25 -41.91
CA PRO A 405 14.45 14.39 -43.08
C PRO A 405 15.10 13.01 -42.85
N PRO A 406 14.62 11.94 -43.50
CA PRO A 406 15.15 10.57 -43.37
C PRO A 406 16.68 10.43 -43.41
N ARG A 407 17.35 11.16 -44.31
CA ARG A 407 18.81 11.10 -44.47
C ARG A 407 19.55 11.68 -43.26
N GLU A 408 19.07 12.79 -42.72
CA GLU A 408 19.62 13.47 -41.55
C GLU A 408 19.26 12.75 -40.24
N LEU A 409 18.10 12.10 -40.20
CA LEU A 409 17.71 11.23 -39.10
C LEU A 409 18.61 9.99 -39.00
N SER A 410 19.03 9.42 -40.14
CA SER A 410 20.05 8.37 -40.16
C SER A 410 21.40 8.89 -39.66
N ALA A 411 21.75 10.14 -39.96
CA ALA A 411 22.97 10.78 -39.46
C ALA A 411 22.94 11.01 -37.93
N ALA A 412 21.75 11.15 -37.34
CA ALA A 412 21.57 11.18 -35.87
C ALA A 412 21.80 9.80 -35.22
N GLY A 413 22.02 8.75 -36.01
CA GLY A 413 22.28 7.39 -35.55
C GLY A 413 21.03 6.63 -35.16
N TRP A 414 19.87 6.91 -35.77
CA TRP A 414 18.59 6.26 -35.44
C TRP A 414 18.69 4.72 -35.38
N GLN A 415 18.66 4.17 -34.17
CA GLN A 415 18.82 2.73 -33.91
C GLN A 415 17.48 1.99 -33.98
N LYS A 416 16.91 1.88 -35.19
CA LYS A 416 15.65 1.15 -35.39
C LYS A 416 15.74 -0.32 -34.96
N ASP A 417 16.92 -0.92 -35.05
CA ASP A 417 17.14 -2.33 -34.74
C ASP A 417 16.91 -2.69 -33.27
N VAL A 418 16.93 -1.70 -32.37
CA VAL A 418 16.61 -1.90 -30.95
C VAL A 418 15.20 -2.45 -30.76
N PHE A 419 14.26 -2.08 -31.64
CA PHE A 419 12.87 -2.57 -31.58
C PHE A 419 12.71 -3.95 -32.24
N THR A 420 13.50 -4.24 -33.28
CA THR A 420 13.41 -5.49 -34.05
C THR A 420 14.17 -6.64 -33.37
N ARG A 421 15.27 -6.36 -32.69
CA ARG A 421 16.14 -7.38 -32.07
C ARG A 421 15.78 -7.65 -30.61
N PRO A 422 15.36 -8.88 -30.23
CA PRO A 422 14.96 -9.18 -28.85
C PRO A 422 16.06 -8.99 -27.81
N ASP A 423 17.31 -9.26 -28.16
CA ASP A 423 18.48 -9.11 -27.29
C ASP A 423 18.78 -7.65 -26.99
N LEU A 424 18.74 -6.77 -27.99
CA LEU A 424 18.94 -5.33 -27.83
C LEU A 424 17.80 -4.68 -27.04
N TRP A 425 16.56 -5.09 -27.32
CA TRP A 425 15.39 -4.63 -26.56
C TRP A 425 15.49 -5.01 -25.08
N PHE A 426 15.81 -6.29 -24.79
CA PHE A 426 15.98 -6.76 -23.42
C PHE A 426 17.08 -6.00 -22.68
N ARG A 427 18.22 -5.76 -23.32
CA ARG A 427 19.30 -4.95 -22.73
C ARG A 427 18.82 -3.52 -22.44
N GLN A 428 18.04 -2.94 -23.34
CA GLN A 428 17.48 -1.61 -23.17
C GLN A 428 16.46 -1.50 -22.02
N THR A 429 15.61 -2.51 -21.84
CA THR A 429 14.66 -2.55 -20.71
C THR A 429 15.38 -2.76 -19.38
N LEU A 430 16.47 -3.52 -19.34
CA LEU A 430 17.31 -3.65 -18.15
C LEU A 430 17.98 -2.32 -17.78
N ARG A 431 18.49 -1.57 -18.76
CA ARG A 431 19.01 -0.20 -18.54
C ARG A 431 17.95 0.74 -17.95
N PHE A 432 16.72 0.66 -18.45
CA PHE A 432 15.59 1.44 -17.92
C PHE A 432 15.28 1.08 -16.45
N LYS A 433 15.19 -0.22 -16.15
CA LYS A 433 14.98 -0.75 -14.79
C LYS A 433 16.12 -0.37 -13.85
N PHE A 434 17.35 -0.31 -14.36
CA PHE A 434 18.51 0.10 -13.58
C PHE A 434 18.36 1.49 -13.01
N ILE A 435 17.99 2.47 -13.82
CA ILE A 435 17.79 3.85 -13.35
C ILE A 435 16.63 3.91 -12.35
N CYS A 436 15.53 3.19 -12.59
CA CYS A 436 14.38 3.10 -11.69
C CYS A 436 14.74 2.62 -10.28
N VAL A 437 15.72 1.72 -10.16
CA VAL A 437 16.10 1.13 -8.86
C VAL A 437 17.26 1.87 -8.22
N VAL A 438 18.30 2.18 -8.99
CA VAL A 438 19.57 2.70 -8.47
C VAL A 438 19.44 4.13 -7.98
N PHE A 439 18.70 5.00 -8.66
CA PHE A 439 18.57 6.40 -8.22
C PHE A 439 17.80 6.53 -6.90
N PRO A 440 16.63 5.88 -6.70
CA PRO A 440 15.98 5.84 -5.39
C PRO A 440 16.85 5.21 -4.29
N ALA A 441 17.62 4.15 -4.61
CA ALA A 441 18.57 3.58 -3.66
C ALA A 441 19.66 4.59 -3.27
N LEU A 442 20.21 5.33 -4.24
CA LEU A 442 21.20 6.38 -4.01
C LEU A 442 20.63 7.49 -3.11
N HIS A 443 19.38 7.92 -3.37
CA HIS A 443 18.67 8.88 -2.52
C HIS A 443 18.51 8.37 -1.10
N PHE A 444 18.12 7.09 -0.93
CA PHE A 444 17.99 6.46 0.38
C PHE A 444 19.32 6.40 1.13
N PHE A 445 20.39 5.89 0.50
CA PHE A 445 21.71 5.80 1.12
C PHE A 445 22.29 7.19 1.46
N ARG A 446 22.06 8.18 0.59
CA ARG A 446 22.40 9.58 0.88
C ARG A 446 21.67 10.10 2.11
N GLY A 447 20.37 9.83 2.23
CA GLY A 447 19.58 10.19 3.42
C GLY A 447 20.07 9.49 4.68
N LEU A 448 20.50 8.23 4.56
CA LEU A 448 21.06 7.44 5.65
C LEU A 448 22.41 8.00 6.15
N LEU A 449 23.27 8.41 5.22
CA LEU A 449 24.59 9.02 5.51
C LEU A 449 24.48 10.49 5.95
N SER A 450 23.30 11.09 5.86
CA SER A 450 23.07 12.47 6.29
C SER A 450 22.98 12.57 7.79
N GLU A 451 23.79 13.45 8.38
CA GLU A 451 23.83 13.74 9.82
C GLU A 451 22.49 14.22 10.38
N THR A 452 21.58 14.71 9.52
CA THR A 452 20.35 15.39 9.94
C THR A 452 19.08 14.60 9.65
N MET A 453 19.14 13.64 8.74
CA MET A 453 17.98 12.86 8.33
C MET A 453 17.97 11.51 9.05
N GLY A 454 19.06 10.75 8.99
CA GLY A 454 19.10 9.38 9.51
C GLY A 454 18.16 8.42 8.78
N PHE A 455 18.06 7.19 9.30
CA PHE A 455 17.33 6.08 8.65
C PHE A 455 15.84 6.35 8.46
N THR A 456 15.14 6.79 9.51
CA THR A 456 13.68 6.99 9.49
C THR A 456 13.25 8.01 8.44
N PHE A 457 13.95 9.15 8.35
CA PHE A 457 13.62 10.16 7.34
C PHE A 457 13.92 9.67 5.92
N ALA A 458 15.02 8.94 5.73
CA ALA A 458 15.37 8.34 4.44
C ALA A 458 14.35 7.28 4.00
N GLN A 459 13.89 6.43 4.94
CA GLN A 459 12.84 5.43 4.71
C GLN A 459 11.52 6.10 4.28
N ASN A 460 11.13 7.19 4.95
CA ASN A 460 9.92 7.93 4.60
C ASN A 460 9.98 8.54 3.19
N ASP A 461 11.12 9.10 2.79
CA ASP A 461 11.29 9.61 1.42
C ASP A 461 11.25 8.48 0.39
N LEU A 462 11.90 7.35 0.67
CA LEU A 462 11.86 6.17 -0.20
C LEU A 462 10.44 5.62 -0.37
N LEU A 463 9.65 5.58 0.70
CA LEU A 463 8.25 5.13 0.65
C LEU A 463 7.40 5.99 -0.28
N LEU A 464 7.53 7.31 -0.21
CA LEU A 464 6.83 8.22 -1.11
C LEU A 464 7.29 8.04 -2.56
N ILE A 465 8.61 7.96 -2.81
CA ILE A 465 9.16 7.76 -4.16
C ILE A 465 8.65 6.44 -4.77
N VAL A 466 8.56 5.37 -3.97
CA VAL A 466 8.04 4.05 -4.40
C VAL A 466 6.56 4.10 -4.79
N ILE A 467 5.79 5.08 -4.32
CA ILE A 467 4.38 5.30 -4.72
C ILE A 467 4.31 6.27 -5.91
N GLU A 468 5.00 7.41 -5.81
CA GLU A 468 4.97 8.48 -6.81
C GLU A 468 5.47 8.00 -8.18
N TYR A 469 6.55 7.21 -8.21
CA TYR A 469 7.18 6.80 -9.46
C TYR A 469 6.30 5.85 -10.30
N PRO A 470 5.71 4.77 -9.74
CA PRO A 470 4.72 3.97 -10.46
C PRO A 470 3.51 4.78 -10.95
N LEU A 471 3.02 5.73 -10.14
CA LEU A 471 1.92 6.61 -10.54
C LEU A 471 2.32 7.51 -11.72
N LEU A 472 3.53 8.08 -11.69
CA LEU A 472 4.08 8.85 -12.81
C LEU A 472 4.12 8.02 -14.09
N LEU A 473 4.58 6.76 -14.02
CA LEU A 473 4.58 5.86 -15.18
C LEU A 473 3.17 5.54 -15.68
N VAL A 474 2.19 5.36 -14.79
CA VAL A 474 0.78 5.19 -15.17
C VAL A 474 0.25 6.42 -15.90
N VAL A 475 0.59 7.63 -15.44
CA VAL A 475 0.19 8.88 -16.12
C VAL A 475 0.83 8.98 -17.49
N ILE A 476 2.15 8.77 -17.61
CA ILE A 476 2.88 8.78 -18.89
C ILE A 476 2.27 7.76 -19.87
N TRP A 477 2.02 6.55 -19.39
CA TRP A 477 1.42 5.48 -20.19
C TRP A 477 0.02 5.88 -20.67
N SER A 478 -0.85 6.34 -19.77
CA SER A 478 -2.22 6.72 -20.09
C SER A 478 -2.26 7.86 -21.11
N VAL A 479 -1.46 8.92 -20.91
CA VAL A 479 -1.36 10.05 -21.83
C VAL A 479 -0.86 9.61 -23.21
N GLY A 480 0.18 8.77 -23.27
CA GLY A 480 0.71 8.26 -24.54
C GLY A 480 -0.34 7.50 -25.36
N TYR A 481 -1.14 6.65 -24.71
CA TYR A 481 -2.24 5.93 -25.36
C TYR A 481 -3.38 6.87 -25.78
N CYS A 482 -3.78 7.80 -24.92
CA CYS A 482 -4.80 8.79 -25.23
C CYS A 482 -4.42 9.64 -26.46
N CYS A 483 -3.17 10.09 -26.56
CA CYS A 483 -2.69 10.85 -27.71
C CYS A 483 -2.70 10.07 -29.03
N VAL A 484 -2.64 8.74 -29.00
CA VAL A 484 -2.71 7.89 -30.20
C VAL A 484 -4.16 7.59 -30.60
N LEU A 485 -5.05 7.43 -29.63
CA LEU A 485 -6.42 7.00 -29.87
C LEU A 485 -7.39 8.16 -30.12
N LEU A 486 -7.17 9.30 -29.47
CA LEU A 486 -8.11 10.43 -29.46
C LEU A 486 -7.72 11.50 -30.46
N LYS A 487 -8.73 12.11 -31.08
CA LYS A 487 -8.55 13.35 -31.85
C LYS A 487 -8.57 14.53 -30.90
N PHE A 488 -7.95 15.63 -31.30
CA PHE A 488 -7.97 16.87 -30.53
C PHE A 488 -9.41 17.38 -30.26
N SER A 489 -10.33 17.17 -31.21
CA SER A 489 -11.77 17.48 -31.04
C SER A 489 -12.40 16.72 -29.87
N ASP A 490 -11.95 15.50 -29.58
CA ASP A 490 -12.50 14.66 -28.52
C ASP A 490 -12.10 15.19 -27.13
N LEU A 491 -10.95 15.88 -27.05
CA LEU A 491 -10.45 16.50 -25.82
C LEU A 491 -11.22 17.76 -25.42
N GLN A 492 -11.90 18.42 -26.37
CA GLN A 492 -12.73 19.60 -26.09
C GLN A 492 -13.95 19.28 -25.21
N LEU A 493 -14.30 18.00 -25.06
CA LEU A 493 -15.38 17.54 -24.19
C LEU A 493 -14.97 17.46 -22.70
N LEU A 494 -13.67 17.46 -22.38
CA LEU A 494 -13.20 17.32 -21.00
C LEU A 494 -13.53 18.54 -20.11
N PRO A 495 -13.33 19.82 -20.55
CA PRO A 495 -13.68 20.98 -19.73
C PRO A 495 -15.16 21.03 -19.28
N PRO A 496 -16.18 20.85 -20.15
CA PRO A 496 -17.57 20.87 -19.70
C PRO A 496 -17.91 19.70 -18.77
N ILE A 497 -17.26 18.54 -18.91
CA ILE A 497 -17.41 17.43 -17.96
C ILE A 497 -16.88 17.82 -16.57
N CYS A 498 -15.71 18.47 -16.51
CA CYS A 498 -15.13 18.93 -15.25
C CYS A 498 -16.03 19.98 -14.57
N VAL A 499 -16.58 20.92 -15.33
CA VAL A 499 -17.54 21.92 -14.83
C VAL A 499 -18.82 21.25 -14.32
N GLY A 500 -19.35 20.27 -15.06
CA GLY A 500 -20.53 19.51 -14.65
C GLY A 500 -20.29 18.69 -13.38
N ALA A 501 -19.14 18.02 -13.27
CA ALA A 501 -18.74 17.30 -12.07
C ALA A 501 -18.61 18.23 -10.86
N TRP A 502 -17.98 19.39 -11.03
CA TRP A 502 -17.91 20.43 -10.00
C TRP A 502 -19.30 20.88 -9.56
N PHE A 503 -20.22 21.16 -10.50
CA PHE A 503 -21.59 21.56 -10.19
C PHE A 503 -22.34 20.49 -9.38
N ILE A 504 -22.25 19.22 -9.79
CA ILE A 504 -22.90 18.10 -9.08
C ILE A 504 -22.33 17.93 -7.67
N CYS A 505 -21.00 17.97 -7.51
CA CYS A 505 -20.36 17.82 -6.21
C CYS A 505 -20.71 18.98 -5.27
N TYR A 506 -20.54 20.20 -5.75
CA TYR A 506 -20.64 21.40 -4.94
C TYR A 506 -22.09 21.80 -4.64
N HIS A 507 -22.95 21.88 -5.67
CA HIS A 507 -24.31 22.38 -5.52
C HIS A 507 -25.35 21.29 -5.21
N VAL A 508 -25.19 20.07 -5.74
CA VAL A 508 -26.17 19.00 -5.54
C VAL A 508 -25.88 18.17 -4.29
N ALA A 509 -24.67 17.61 -4.17
CA ALA A 509 -24.32 16.78 -3.01
C ALA A 509 -23.81 17.54 -1.79
N LYS A 510 -23.57 18.85 -1.94
CA LYS A 510 -23.00 19.74 -0.92
C LYS A 510 -21.67 19.19 -0.37
N VAL A 511 -20.84 18.61 -1.25
CA VAL A 511 -19.51 18.09 -0.91
C VAL A 511 -18.48 19.08 -1.43
N ARG A 512 -17.75 19.72 -0.50
CA ARG A 512 -16.69 20.69 -0.83
C ARG A 512 -15.30 20.05 -1.00
N ALA A 513 -15.22 18.72 -0.92
CA ALA A 513 -13.96 18.00 -1.01
C ALA A 513 -13.44 17.97 -2.48
N PRO A 514 -12.33 18.65 -2.79
CA PRO A 514 -11.84 18.80 -4.18
C PRO A 514 -11.37 17.48 -4.80
N GLY A 515 -10.88 16.53 -3.99
CA GLY A 515 -10.51 15.20 -4.47
C GLY A 515 -11.70 14.41 -5.02
N VAL A 516 -12.91 14.60 -4.46
CA VAL A 516 -14.15 14.02 -5.04
C VAL A 516 -14.44 14.63 -6.40
N ILE A 517 -14.29 15.95 -6.53
CA ILE A 517 -14.55 16.66 -7.78
C ILE A 517 -13.63 16.13 -8.88
N VAL A 518 -12.34 15.97 -8.56
CA VAL A 518 -11.36 15.36 -9.48
C VAL A 518 -11.74 13.92 -9.79
N ALA A 519 -12.10 13.11 -8.78
CA ALA A 519 -12.47 11.71 -9.01
C ALA A 519 -13.71 11.55 -9.90
N VAL A 520 -14.75 12.34 -9.65
CA VAL A 520 -15.97 12.35 -10.46
C VAL A 520 -15.69 12.86 -11.87
N SER A 521 -14.87 13.91 -12.01
CA SER A 521 -14.48 14.47 -13.32
C SER A 521 -13.70 13.46 -14.15
N LEU A 522 -12.72 12.78 -13.53
CA LEU A 522 -11.94 11.73 -14.19
C LEU A 522 -12.81 10.54 -14.55
N HIS A 523 -13.69 10.08 -13.66
CA HIS A 523 -14.60 8.97 -13.95
C HIS A 523 -15.56 9.31 -15.10
N LEU A 524 -16.22 10.47 -15.07
CA LEU A 524 -17.09 10.93 -16.16
C LEU A 524 -16.32 11.14 -17.46
N GLY A 525 -15.11 11.68 -17.38
CA GLY A 525 -14.22 11.85 -18.52
C GLY A 525 -13.86 10.51 -19.16
N LEU A 526 -13.51 9.50 -18.35
CA LEU A 526 -13.24 8.15 -18.82
C LEU A 526 -14.49 7.53 -19.47
N CYS A 527 -15.67 7.68 -18.87
CA CYS A 527 -16.93 7.21 -19.45
C CYS A 527 -17.24 7.88 -20.81
N ALA A 528 -17.00 9.18 -20.93
CA ALA A 528 -17.18 9.92 -22.17
C ALA A 528 -16.19 9.48 -23.26
N LEU A 529 -14.90 9.34 -22.91
CA LEU A 529 -13.88 8.84 -23.83
C LEU A 529 -14.18 7.42 -24.31
N GLN A 530 -14.69 6.56 -23.42
CA GLN A 530 -15.16 5.22 -23.78
C GLN A 530 -16.30 5.28 -24.80
N ALA A 531 -17.31 6.13 -24.57
CA ALA A 531 -18.43 6.31 -25.50
C ALA A 531 -17.99 6.81 -26.89
N ILE A 532 -17.03 7.75 -26.94
CA ILE A 532 -16.47 8.27 -28.19
C ILE A 532 -15.68 7.18 -28.93
N SER A 533 -14.83 6.43 -28.21
CA SER A 533 -14.02 5.37 -28.80
C SER A 533 -14.87 4.29 -29.50
N ALA A 534 -16.03 3.97 -28.93
CA ALA A 534 -17.01 3.01 -29.45
C ALA A 534 -17.69 3.45 -30.75
N GLY A 535 -17.71 4.76 -31.05
CA GLY A 535 -18.28 5.31 -32.29
C GLY A 535 -17.29 5.42 -33.46
N SER A 536 -16.01 5.14 -33.25
CA SER A 536 -14.96 5.38 -34.26
C SER A 536 -14.69 4.16 -35.17
N ASN A 537 -14.51 4.39 -36.48
CA ASN A 537 -14.15 3.36 -37.48
C ASN A 537 -12.81 2.64 -37.21
N ILE A 538 -12.05 3.10 -36.21
CA ILE A 538 -10.77 2.53 -35.76
C ILE A 538 -10.96 1.18 -35.05
N GLU A 539 -12.17 0.89 -34.53
CA GLU A 539 -12.49 -0.41 -33.91
C GLU A 539 -12.30 -1.59 -34.89
N LYS A 540 -12.56 -1.40 -36.19
CA LYS A 540 -12.35 -2.44 -37.22
C LYS A 540 -10.87 -2.74 -37.49
N CYS A 541 -9.98 -1.76 -37.29
CA CYS A 541 -8.54 -1.92 -37.48
C CYS A 541 -7.87 -2.50 -36.22
N ILE A 542 -8.35 -2.15 -35.03
CA ILE A 542 -7.77 -2.56 -33.73
C ILE A 542 -8.33 -3.90 -33.21
N ARG A 543 -9.49 -4.38 -33.71
CA ARG A 543 -10.02 -5.72 -33.41
C ARG A 543 -9.04 -6.88 -33.66
N ARG A 544 -7.98 -6.66 -34.46
CA ARG A 544 -6.93 -7.66 -34.70
C ARG A 544 -5.72 -7.58 -33.76
N GLY A 545 -5.61 -6.61 -32.82
CA GLY A 545 -4.32 -6.43 -32.13
C GLY A 545 -4.21 -5.78 -30.75
N SER A 546 -5.22 -5.21 -30.08
CA SER A 546 -4.94 -4.62 -28.75
C SER A 546 -6.03 -4.75 -27.68
N PHE A 547 -5.57 -5.05 -26.47
CA PHE A 547 -6.34 -5.29 -25.26
C PHE A 547 -6.93 -4.02 -24.66
N VAL A 548 -6.38 -2.81 -24.88
CA VAL A 548 -6.99 -1.55 -24.39
C VAL A 548 -8.34 -1.30 -25.06
N ALA A 549 -8.46 -1.64 -26.35
CA ALA A 549 -9.75 -1.68 -27.02
C ALA A 549 -10.64 -2.82 -26.50
N LYS A 550 -10.12 -3.94 -25.96
CA LYS A 550 -10.94 -4.96 -25.29
C LYS A 550 -11.34 -4.55 -23.86
N THR A 551 -10.52 -3.85 -23.10
CA THR A 551 -10.85 -3.31 -21.78
C THR A 551 -11.86 -2.16 -21.91
N MET A 552 -11.73 -1.33 -22.95
CA MET A 552 -12.70 -0.27 -23.28
C MET A 552 -13.94 -0.77 -24.05
N SER A 553 -13.83 -1.77 -24.95
CA SER A 553 -14.99 -2.34 -25.66
C SER A 553 -15.77 -3.38 -24.84
N ARG A 554 -15.15 -4.03 -23.84
CA ARG A 554 -15.87 -4.82 -22.83
C ARG A 554 -16.63 -3.92 -21.85
N ALA A 555 -16.33 -2.63 -21.73
CA ALA A 555 -17.28 -1.70 -21.09
C ALA A 555 -18.51 -1.43 -22.00
N VAL A 556 -18.32 -1.48 -23.33
CA VAL A 556 -19.35 -1.16 -24.35
C VAL A 556 -20.32 -2.32 -24.60
N ALA A 557 -19.90 -3.58 -24.51
CA ALA A 557 -20.79 -4.73 -24.73
C ALA A 557 -21.84 -4.91 -23.62
N TYR A 558 -21.61 -4.40 -22.41
CA TYR A 558 -22.41 -4.73 -21.23
C TYR A 558 -23.42 -3.65 -20.82
N SER A 559 -23.33 -2.44 -21.37
CA SER A 559 -24.44 -1.48 -21.35
C SER A 559 -25.62 -1.93 -22.23
N ARG A 560 -25.41 -2.88 -23.14
CA ARG A 560 -26.45 -3.50 -23.98
C ARG A 560 -27.14 -4.69 -23.30
N LEU A 561 -26.50 -5.39 -22.36
CA LEU A 561 -27.10 -6.52 -21.63
C LEU A 561 -28.04 -6.07 -20.49
N ALA A 562 -27.93 -4.83 -20.00
CA ALA A 562 -28.94 -4.21 -19.14
C ALA A 562 -30.27 -3.90 -19.87
N ARG A 563 -30.35 -4.12 -21.20
CA ARG A 563 -31.57 -3.95 -22.00
C ARG A 563 -32.12 -5.23 -22.64
N GLY A 564 -31.64 -6.41 -22.26
CA GLY A 564 -32.09 -7.65 -22.89
C GLY A 564 -31.88 -8.91 -22.06
N PHE A 565 -32.65 -9.07 -20.97
CA PHE A 565 -32.93 -10.40 -20.43
C PHE A 565 -33.97 -11.06 -21.34
N GLY A 566 -33.51 -11.86 -22.30
CA GLY A 566 -34.38 -12.52 -23.28
C GLY A 566 -33.62 -13.38 -24.27
N GLY A 567 -32.98 -14.46 -23.79
CA GLY A 567 -32.65 -15.63 -24.59
C GLY A 567 -31.31 -15.62 -25.35
N MET A 568 -30.37 -16.47 -24.92
CA MET A 568 -29.87 -17.56 -25.78
C MET A 568 -28.92 -18.50 -25.02
N ARG A 569 -29.14 -19.78 -25.25
CA ARG A 569 -28.49 -20.95 -24.66
C ARG A 569 -27.52 -21.54 -25.71
N GLY A 570 -26.31 -21.90 -25.30
CA GLY A 570 -25.53 -22.99 -25.91
C GLY A 570 -24.46 -22.63 -26.95
N ARG A 571 -23.19 -22.86 -26.59
CA ARG A 571 -22.19 -23.75 -27.24
C ARG A 571 -20.76 -23.35 -26.83
N VAL A 572 -20.21 -24.12 -25.89
CA VAL A 572 -18.77 -24.27 -25.66
C VAL A 572 -18.38 -25.64 -26.20
N LEU A 573 -17.26 -25.71 -26.94
CA LEU A 573 -16.41 -26.84 -27.34
C LEU A 573 -15.75 -26.38 -28.66
N GLY A 574 -14.45 -26.13 -28.76
CA GLY A 574 -13.35 -27.07 -28.56
C GLY A 574 -12.67 -27.24 -29.92
N ALA A 575 -11.47 -26.69 -30.11
CA ALA A 575 -10.66 -26.92 -31.31
C ALA A 575 -9.17 -26.77 -30.97
N GLY A 576 -8.60 -27.85 -30.43
CA GLY A 576 -7.15 -28.05 -30.43
C GLY A 576 -6.75 -28.69 -31.77
N MET A 577 -5.80 -28.09 -32.47
CA MET A 577 -5.15 -28.72 -33.63
C MET A 577 -4.42 -29.99 -33.19
N SER A 578 -4.57 -31.06 -33.98
CA SER A 578 -3.98 -32.37 -33.69
C SER A 578 -2.48 -32.39 -33.99
N GLU A 579 -1.73 -33.18 -33.20
CA GLU A 579 -0.27 -33.35 -33.31
C GLU A 579 0.18 -33.87 -34.69
N GLY A 580 -0.73 -34.45 -35.47
CA GLY A 580 -0.50 -34.92 -36.84
C GLY A 580 -0.38 -33.80 -37.88
N GLU A 581 -1.05 -32.65 -37.67
CA GLU A 581 -0.94 -31.48 -38.57
C GLU A 581 0.38 -30.73 -38.38
N LEU A 582 0.95 -30.79 -37.17
CA LEU A 582 2.26 -30.21 -36.85
C LEU A 582 3.40 -30.93 -37.58
N ARG A 583 3.39 -32.27 -37.67
CA ARG A 583 4.45 -33.02 -38.37
C ARG A 583 4.47 -32.76 -39.88
N LYS A 584 3.31 -32.45 -40.48
CA LYS A 584 3.19 -32.21 -41.92
C LYS A 584 3.69 -30.82 -42.36
N ILE A 585 3.77 -29.86 -41.43
CA ILE A 585 4.29 -28.50 -41.69
C ILE A 585 5.82 -28.46 -41.56
N PHE A 586 6.43 -29.39 -40.82
CA PHE A 586 7.88 -29.43 -40.58
C PHE A 586 8.69 -30.16 -41.66
N SER A 587 8.07 -30.86 -42.63
CA SER A 587 8.81 -31.62 -43.65
C SER A 587 9.35 -30.79 -44.82
N ASP A 588 8.86 -29.57 -45.03
CA ASP A 588 9.02 -28.87 -46.32
C ASP A 588 9.93 -27.62 -46.29
N TRP A 589 10.81 -27.46 -45.30
CA TRP A 589 11.65 -26.25 -45.19
C TRP A 589 13.16 -26.53 -45.25
N PRO A 590 13.90 -26.05 -46.27
CA PRO A 590 15.34 -26.23 -46.33
C PRO A 590 16.12 -25.08 -45.65
N LEU A 591 17.02 -25.50 -44.75
CA LEU A 591 18.36 -24.98 -44.42
C LEU A 591 18.56 -23.50 -44.00
N ALA A 592 18.43 -23.26 -42.69
CA ALA A 592 19.42 -22.58 -41.82
C ALA A 592 19.16 -23.03 -40.37
N SER A 593 20.20 -23.45 -39.63
CA SER A 593 20.20 -24.22 -38.35
C SER A 593 18.88 -24.19 -37.55
N GLY A 594 17.93 -25.06 -37.95
CA GLY A 594 16.60 -25.14 -37.36
C GLY A 594 16.63 -25.38 -35.85
N ALA A 595 17.65 -26.07 -35.33
CA ALA A 595 17.79 -26.38 -33.91
C ALA A 595 17.97 -25.12 -33.02
N GLU A 596 18.64 -24.08 -33.51
CA GLU A 596 18.94 -22.88 -32.71
C GLU A 596 17.76 -21.90 -32.71
N ARG A 597 17.09 -21.74 -33.86
CA ARG A 597 15.81 -21.03 -33.94
C ARG A 597 14.70 -21.74 -33.17
N ILE A 598 14.62 -23.08 -33.23
CA ILE A 598 13.66 -23.86 -32.45
C ILE A 598 13.96 -23.76 -30.95
N ARG A 599 15.24 -23.79 -30.52
CA ARG A 599 15.61 -23.53 -29.11
C ARG A 599 15.24 -22.12 -28.67
N LEU A 600 15.48 -21.10 -29.49
CA LEU A 600 15.13 -19.71 -29.16
C LEU A 600 13.60 -19.53 -29.11
N LEU A 601 12.86 -20.10 -30.05
CA LEU A 601 11.40 -20.07 -30.09
C LEU A 601 10.79 -20.89 -28.95
N ALA A 602 11.36 -22.03 -28.58
CA ALA A 602 10.94 -22.80 -27.41
C ALA A 602 11.25 -22.06 -26.10
N LYS A 603 12.37 -21.33 -26.03
CA LYS A 603 12.75 -20.49 -24.87
C LYS A 603 11.86 -19.25 -24.75
N LEU A 604 11.48 -18.64 -25.88
CA LEU A 604 10.54 -17.51 -25.94
C LEU A 604 9.09 -17.94 -25.69
N ARG A 605 8.66 -19.10 -26.23
CA ARG A 605 7.34 -19.70 -25.97
C ARG A 605 7.23 -20.20 -24.53
N GLY A 606 8.28 -20.81 -23.99
CA GLY A 606 8.39 -21.18 -22.59
C GLY A 606 8.29 -19.96 -21.67
N ARG A 607 9.05 -18.89 -21.94
CA ARG A 607 8.95 -17.62 -21.21
C ARG A 607 7.57 -16.97 -21.31
N ARG A 608 6.90 -17.07 -22.47
CA ARG A 608 5.55 -16.53 -22.68
C ARG A 608 4.49 -17.30 -21.90
N ASN A 609 4.59 -18.63 -21.85
CA ASN A 609 3.69 -19.48 -21.06
C ASN A 609 3.88 -19.23 -19.56
N THR A 610 5.12 -19.17 -19.06
CA THR A 610 5.40 -18.85 -17.65
C THR A 610 4.97 -17.42 -17.28
N PHE A 611 5.06 -16.46 -18.22
CA PHE A 611 4.61 -15.08 -18.02
C PHE A 611 3.07 -14.99 -17.97
N GLY A 612 2.37 -15.75 -18.83
CA GLY A 612 0.91 -15.87 -18.80
C GLY A 612 0.41 -16.48 -17.49
N GLU A 613 1.00 -17.61 -17.07
CA GLU A 613 0.65 -18.29 -15.82
C GLU A 613 0.88 -17.39 -14.60
N SER A 614 2.03 -16.71 -14.52
CA SER A 614 2.34 -15.81 -13.40
C SER A 614 1.39 -14.61 -13.33
N ARG A 615 0.97 -14.08 -14.49
CA ARG A 615 -0.03 -13.01 -14.59
C ARG A 615 -1.42 -13.48 -14.15
N ASP A 616 -1.81 -14.71 -14.50
CA ASP A 616 -3.09 -15.29 -14.11
C ASP A 616 -3.16 -15.56 -12.59
N ILE A 617 -2.05 -15.99 -11.98
CA ILE A 617 -1.93 -16.09 -10.52
C ILE A 617 -2.11 -14.72 -9.88
N ALA A 618 -1.42 -13.69 -10.38
CA ALA A 618 -1.50 -12.35 -9.82
C ALA A 618 -2.91 -11.72 -9.98
N ALA A 619 -3.59 -11.97 -11.11
CA ALA A 619 -4.99 -11.58 -11.29
C ALA A 619 -5.92 -12.33 -10.33
N THR A 620 -5.61 -13.59 -10.02
CA THR A 620 -6.35 -14.38 -9.02
C THR A 620 -6.17 -13.82 -7.61
N ILE A 621 -4.96 -13.39 -7.25
CA ILE A 621 -4.70 -12.67 -5.98
C ILE A 621 -5.56 -11.39 -5.90
N GLY A 622 -5.61 -10.60 -6.98
CA GLY A 622 -6.45 -9.40 -7.03
C GLY A 622 -7.95 -9.71 -6.85
N ARG A 623 -8.44 -10.82 -7.41
CA ARG A 623 -9.83 -11.29 -7.19
C ARG A 623 -10.10 -11.70 -5.75
N ILE A 624 -9.18 -12.42 -5.14
CA ILE A 624 -9.28 -12.84 -3.73
C ILE A 624 -9.28 -11.61 -2.81
N PHE A 625 -8.39 -10.64 -3.07
CA PHE A 625 -8.36 -9.38 -2.34
C PHE A 625 -9.70 -8.66 -2.42
N LEU A 626 -10.26 -8.49 -3.63
CA LEU A 626 -11.54 -7.81 -3.78
C LEU A 626 -12.68 -8.56 -3.08
N ALA A 627 -12.75 -9.88 -3.22
CA ALA A 627 -13.74 -10.69 -2.49
C ALA A 627 -13.62 -10.50 -0.98
N THR A 628 -12.40 -10.39 -0.47
CA THR A 628 -12.11 -10.14 0.96
C THR A 628 -12.59 -8.75 1.38
N VAL A 629 -12.31 -7.70 0.61
CA VAL A 629 -12.78 -6.33 0.90
C VAL A 629 -14.31 -6.24 0.83
N CYS A 630 -14.94 -6.89 -0.15
CA CYS A 630 -16.40 -6.95 -0.23
C CYS A 630 -17.00 -7.69 0.97
N ALA A 631 -16.45 -8.84 1.35
CA ALA A 631 -16.89 -9.58 2.53
C ALA A 631 -16.74 -8.74 3.80
N PHE A 632 -15.59 -8.07 3.97
CA PHE A 632 -15.35 -7.14 5.06
C PHE A 632 -16.37 -6.00 5.11
N GLY A 633 -16.64 -5.34 3.98
CA GLY A 633 -17.66 -4.30 3.88
C GLY A 633 -19.06 -4.81 4.21
N CYS A 634 -19.42 -6.02 3.76
CA CYS A 634 -20.68 -6.66 4.12
C CYS A 634 -20.76 -6.93 5.63
N THR A 635 -19.70 -7.44 6.25
CA THR A 635 -19.64 -7.65 7.70
C THR A 635 -19.83 -6.33 8.44
N MET A 636 -19.12 -5.27 8.04
CA MET A 636 -19.26 -3.93 8.63
C MET A 636 -20.71 -3.42 8.55
N LEU A 637 -21.36 -3.55 7.39
CA LEU A 637 -22.75 -3.15 7.23
C LEU A 637 -23.70 -3.99 8.08
N CYS A 638 -23.45 -5.30 8.20
CA CYS A 638 -24.26 -6.20 9.02
C CYS A 638 -24.16 -5.81 10.50
N PHE A 639 -22.95 -5.73 11.04
CA PHE A 639 -22.71 -5.37 12.45
C PHE A 639 -23.22 -3.96 12.75
N GLY A 640 -22.96 -2.98 11.88
CA GLY A 640 -23.45 -1.61 12.07
C GLY A 640 -24.98 -1.51 12.03
N THR A 641 -25.64 -2.17 11.07
CA THR A 641 -27.12 -2.17 11.01
C THR A 641 -27.73 -2.89 12.21
N LEU A 642 -27.13 -4.00 12.63
CA LEU A 642 -27.56 -4.72 13.82
C LEU A 642 -27.38 -3.93 15.10
N SER A 643 -26.26 -3.22 15.23
CA SER A 643 -26.01 -2.28 16.32
C SER A 643 -27.10 -1.22 16.40
N LEU A 644 -27.54 -0.67 15.26
CA LEU A 644 -28.63 0.32 15.24
C LEU A 644 -29.96 -0.28 15.66
N ILE A 645 -30.31 -1.45 15.12
CA ILE A 645 -31.55 -2.15 15.47
C ILE A 645 -31.57 -2.45 16.97
N GLN A 646 -30.48 -3.02 17.49
CA GLN A 646 -30.32 -3.35 18.90
C GLN A 646 -30.44 -2.12 19.80
N SER A 647 -29.76 -1.03 19.44
CA SER A 647 -29.80 0.22 20.20
C SER A 647 -31.21 0.83 20.22
N LYS A 648 -31.92 0.82 19.08
CA LYS A 648 -33.28 1.41 18.99
C LYS A 648 -34.35 0.54 19.61
N SER A 649 -34.21 -0.79 19.58
CA SER A 649 -35.14 -1.71 20.23
C SER A 649 -34.90 -1.82 21.73
N GLY A 650 -33.79 -1.28 22.26
CA GLY A 650 -33.37 -1.47 23.65
C GLY A 650 -33.11 -2.94 23.99
N TRP A 651 -32.80 -3.76 22.98
CA TRP A 651 -32.70 -5.21 23.12
C TRP A 651 -31.32 -5.63 23.65
N TYR A 652 -31.21 -5.60 24.97
CA TYR A 652 -30.08 -6.15 25.70
C TYR A 652 -30.62 -7.32 26.55
N PRO A 653 -30.07 -8.54 26.43
CA PRO A 653 -30.50 -9.68 27.24
C PRO A 653 -30.45 -9.30 28.73
N LYS A 654 -31.51 -9.64 29.47
CA LYS A 654 -31.60 -9.32 30.92
C LYS A 654 -30.68 -10.17 31.80
N ALA A 655 -30.14 -11.26 31.26
CA ALA A 655 -29.18 -12.10 31.97
C ALA A 655 -27.86 -11.33 32.14
N SER A 656 -27.45 -11.12 33.39
CA SER A 656 -26.18 -10.46 33.70
C SER A 656 -25.02 -11.30 33.16
N PHE A 657 -24.30 -10.77 32.17
CA PHE A 657 -23.13 -11.39 31.54
C PHE A 657 -21.99 -11.71 32.53
N ILE A 658 -21.99 -11.00 33.66
CA ILE A 658 -21.11 -11.19 34.80
C ILE A 658 -21.92 -11.14 36.10
N SER A 659 -21.54 -11.97 37.07
CA SER A 659 -22.12 -11.98 38.42
C SER A 659 -21.04 -12.22 39.45
N ALA A 660 -21.27 -11.71 40.66
CA ALA A 660 -20.36 -11.88 41.79
C ALA A 660 -21.17 -12.32 43.01
N SER A 661 -20.69 -13.34 43.70
CA SER A 661 -21.23 -13.83 44.96
C SER A 661 -20.14 -13.92 46.01
N ARG A 662 -20.42 -13.41 47.21
CA ARG A 662 -19.55 -13.57 48.37
C ARG A 662 -20.08 -14.72 49.23
N HIS A 663 -19.21 -15.63 49.60
CA HIS A 663 -19.47 -16.76 50.48
C HIS A 663 -18.60 -16.63 51.75
N PRO A 664 -19.01 -15.81 52.73
CA PRO A 664 -18.21 -15.51 53.92
C PRO A 664 -17.81 -16.78 54.69
N GLU A 665 -18.73 -17.75 54.79
CA GLU A 665 -18.50 -19.02 55.49
C GLU A 665 -17.35 -19.86 54.90
N ARG A 666 -17.04 -19.65 53.62
CA ARG A 666 -15.98 -20.37 52.91
C ARG A 666 -14.76 -19.50 52.62
N ASN A 667 -14.74 -18.26 53.14
CA ASN A 667 -13.69 -17.28 52.82
C ASN A 667 -13.48 -17.10 51.30
N LEU A 668 -14.57 -17.23 50.55
CA LEU A 668 -14.56 -17.36 49.09
C LEU A 668 -15.43 -16.27 48.48
N THR A 669 -14.90 -15.59 47.46
CA THR A 669 -15.66 -14.75 46.56
C THR A 669 -15.60 -15.38 45.17
N THR A 670 -16.76 -15.66 44.59
CA THR A 670 -16.87 -16.24 43.24
C THR A 670 -17.35 -15.16 42.28
N ILE A 671 -16.65 -15.02 41.17
CA ILE A 671 -17.01 -14.16 40.06
C ILE A 671 -17.21 -15.05 38.84
N SER A 672 -18.43 -15.09 38.35
CA SER A 672 -18.81 -15.88 37.17
C SER A 672 -19.09 -14.93 36.02
N HIS A 673 -18.23 -15.00 35.01
CA HIS A 673 -18.31 -14.28 33.75
C HIS A 673 -18.59 -15.30 32.64
N ALA A 674 -19.24 -14.91 31.55
CA ALA A 674 -19.89 -15.84 30.60
C ALA A 674 -19.15 -17.13 30.23
N ILE A 675 -17.82 -17.09 30.11
CA ILE A 675 -16.98 -18.24 29.77
C ILE A 675 -15.89 -18.56 30.80
N SER A 676 -15.92 -17.89 31.97
CA SER A 676 -14.86 -18.01 32.97
C SER A 676 -15.36 -17.78 34.38
N ARG A 677 -14.74 -18.49 35.32
CA ARG A 677 -14.98 -18.34 36.75
C ARG A 677 -13.69 -17.98 37.47
N LEU A 678 -13.78 -17.02 38.37
CA LEU A 678 -12.70 -16.61 39.27
C LEU A 678 -13.15 -16.75 40.71
N ASP A 679 -12.45 -17.58 41.45
CA ASP A 679 -12.61 -17.79 42.88
C ASP A 679 -11.46 -17.09 43.61
N LEU A 680 -11.78 -16.12 44.48
CA LEU A 680 -10.82 -15.37 45.29
C LEU A 680 -10.95 -15.77 46.76
N TYR A 681 -9.81 -16.05 47.41
CA TYR A 681 -9.78 -16.51 48.79
C TYR A 681 -9.07 -15.50 49.69
N THR A 682 -9.69 -15.19 50.84
CA THR A 682 -9.10 -14.26 51.83
C THR A 682 -8.04 -14.94 52.71
N HIS A 683 -8.08 -16.27 52.81
CA HIS A 683 -7.09 -17.09 53.53
C HIS A 683 -6.43 -18.09 52.58
N PRO A 684 -5.15 -18.45 52.81
CA PRO A 684 -4.49 -19.45 52.00
C PRO A 684 -5.25 -20.76 52.11
N VAL A 685 -5.69 -21.29 50.98
CA VAL A 685 -6.40 -22.55 50.90
C VAL A 685 -5.37 -23.67 51.00
N GLU A 686 -5.37 -24.42 52.12
CA GLU A 686 -4.59 -25.67 52.28
C GLU A 686 -5.12 -26.84 51.44
N LEU A 687 -6.19 -26.63 50.67
CA LEU A 687 -6.81 -27.66 49.84
C LEU A 687 -6.21 -27.67 48.43
N LEU A 688 -5.67 -28.84 48.05
CA LEU A 688 -5.23 -29.32 46.72
C LEU A 688 -3.72 -29.62 46.54
N GLU A 689 -2.99 -30.02 47.59
CA GLU A 689 -1.85 -30.94 47.40
C GLU A 689 -2.25 -32.43 47.49
N GLU A 690 -3.48 -32.76 47.92
CA GLU A 690 -3.89 -34.16 48.15
C GLU A 690 -4.49 -34.90 46.93
N GLU A 691 -4.85 -34.23 45.83
CA GLU A 691 -5.41 -34.91 44.64
C GLU A 691 -4.43 -35.06 43.45
N ARG A 692 -3.20 -34.55 43.54
CA ARG A 692 -2.16 -34.81 42.54
C ARG A 692 -1.21 -35.88 43.05
N GLY A 693 -1.73 -37.11 43.11
CA GLY A 693 -0.93 -38.31 43.31
C GLY A 693 0.05 -38.48 42.14
N ASP A 694 1.28 -37.98 42.32
CA ASP A 694 2.45 -38.52 41.66
C ASP A 694 3.54 -38.70 42.70
N ALA A 695 3.72 -39.96 43.09
CA ALA A 695 4.80 -40.39 43.95
C ALA A 695 6.10 -40.31 43.16
N ASP A 696 6.97 -39.34 43.44
CA ASP A 696 8.39 -39.64 43.70
C ASP A 696 9.20 -38.46 44.28
N HIS A 697 10.17 -38.86 45.11
CA HIS A 697 11.38 -38.14 45.53
C HIS A 697 11.28 -37.13 46.68
N ARG A 698 11.48 -37.67 47.89
CA ARG A 698 12.21 -37.02 48.99
C ARG A 698 13.59 -36.55 48.49
N GLY A 699 13.74 -35.24 48.34
CA GLY A 699 15.03 -34.62 48.10
C GLY A 699 14.92 -33.09 48.03
N SER A 700 15.21 -32.42 49.14
CA SER A 700 15.68 -31.02 49.21
C SER A 700 15.19 -30.07 48.09
N ARG A 701 13.89 -29.73 48.04
CA ARG A 701 13.48 -28.53 47.32
C ARG A 701 13.80 -27.33 48.21
N ARG A 702 14.95 -26.70 47.96
CA ARG A 702 15.07 -25.25 48.09
C ARG A 702 13.79 -24.69 47.46
N SER A 703 12.97 -24.00 48.25
CA SER A 703 11.89 -23.16 47.73
C SER A 703 12.50 -22.31 46.62
N ILE A 704 12.24 -22.68 45.37
CA ILE A 704 12.50 -21.80 44.25
C ILE A 704 11.54 -20.66 44.53
N ARG A 705 12.05 -19.52 45.04
CA ARG A 705 11.27 -18.29 45.19
C ARG A 705 10.50 -18.13 43.89
N SER A 706 9.17 -18.20 43.94
CA SER A 706 8.35 -17.92 42.77
C SER A 706 8.80 -16.55 42.26
N SER A 707 9.26 -16.50 41.02
CA SER A 707 9.74 -15.26 40.43
C SER A 707 8.54 -14.29 40.35
N GLN A 708 8.59 -13.23 41.15
CA GLN A 708 7.60 -12.16 41.08
C GLN A 708 7.78 -11.37 39.79
N TYR A 709 6.69 -10.85 39.21
CA TYR A 709 6.82 -9.90 38.11
C TYR A 709 7.45 -8.59 38.58
N ALA A 710 8.15 -7.91 37.68
CA ALA A 710 8.75 -6.60 37.97
C ALA A 710 7.70 -5.58 38.43
N ILE A 711 6.47 -5.65 37.89
CA ILE A 711 5.36 -4.78 38.27
C ILE A 711 4.82 -5.03 39.69
N CYS A 712 5.11 -6.16 40.33
CA CYS A 712 4.49 -6.53 41.61
C CYS A 712 4.81 -5.58 42.76
N GLN A 713 5.94 -4.87 42.69
CA GLN A 713 6.36 -3.91 43.71
C GLN A 713 6.01 -2.46 43.32
N ALA A 714 5.44 -2.25 42.12
CA ALA A 714 5.10 -0.93 41.64
C ALA A 714 3.78 -0.43 42.28
N THR A 715 3.82 0.78 42.80
CA THR A 715 2.64 1.59 43.12
C THR A 715 2.47 2.63 42.03
N LEU A 716 1.46 2.42 41.18
CA LEU A 716 1.12 3.30 40.07
C LEU A 716 0.08 4.30 40.59
N TRP A 717 0.50 5.55 40.77
CA TRP A 717 -0.37 6.65 41.25
C TRP A 717 -1.20 6.28 42.50
N GLY A 718 -0.53 5.68 43.50
CA GLY A 718 -1.14 5.32 44.79
C GLY A 718 -1.90 3.99 44.82
N LEU A 719 -2.04 3.31 43.68
CA LEU A 719 -2.73 2.03 43.54
C LEU A 719 -1.79 0.94 42.98
N ARG A 720 -2.09 -0.31 43.29
CA ARG A 720 -1.35 -1.48 42.78
C ARG A 720 -1.96 -1.95 41.46
N PRO A 721 -1.21 -2.69 40.62
CA PRO A 721 -1.76 -3.33 39.42
C PRO A 721 -3.04 -4.12 39.66
N VAL A 722 -3.11 -4.87 40.78
CA VAL A 722 -4.31 -5.62 41.14
C VAL A 722 -5.50 -4.70 41.40
N ASP A 723 -5.30 -3.52 42.00
CA ASP A 723 -6.38 -2.55 42.23
C ASP A 723 -7.00 -2.08 40.92
N TYR A 724 -6.16 -1.69 39.94
CA TYR A 724 -6.63 -1.31 38.62
C TYR A 724 -7.34 -2.46 37.89
N SER A 725 -6.86 -3.70 38.03
CA SER A 725 -7.49 -4.86 37.40
C SER A 725 -8.89 -5.14 37.94
N LEU A 726 -9.09 -4.99 39.26
CA LEU A 726 -10.40 -5.14 39.90
C LEU A 726 -11.35 -4.00 39.52
N LEU A 727 -10.85 -2.76 39.38
CA LEU A 727 -11.63 -1.63 38.88
C LEU A 727 -12.03 -1.82 37.41
N SER A 728 -11.13 -2.29 36.56
CA SER A 728 -11.43 -2.65 35.17
C SER A 728 -12.47 -3.77 35.08
N LEU A 729 -12.44 -4.75 35.99
CA LEU A 729 -13.46 -5.80 36.07
C LEU A 729 -14.81 -5.23 36.51
N SER A 730 -14.81 -4.32 37.48
CA SER A 730 -16.05 -3.72 38.01
C SER A 730 -16.86 -2.97 36.94
N ALA A 731 -16.19 -2.44 35.90
CA ALA A 731 -16.85 -1.76 34.78
C ALA A 731 -17.73 -2.70 33.91
N TYR A 732 -17.58 -4.02 34.03
CA TYR A 732 -18.44 -5.00 33.35
C TYR A 732 -19.76 -5.25 34.06
N PHE A 733 -19.88 -4.87 35.33
CA PHE A 733 -21.12 -5.02 36.09
C PHE A 733 -22.12 -3.92 35.74
N ASP A 734 -23.39 -4.19 36.03
CA ASP A 734 -24.46 -3.21 35.93
C ASP A 734 -24.11 -1.96 36.77
N PRO A 735 -24.09 -0.74 36.18
CA PRO A 735 -23.77 0.50 36.88
C PRO A 735 -24.59 0.75 38.16
N GLN A 736 -25.78 0.16 38.28
CA GLN A 736 -26.60 0.23 39.50
C GLN A 736 -26.09 -0.68 40.62
N LYS A 737 -25.43 -1.78 40.28
CA LYS A 737 -24.92 -2.80 41.22
C LYS A 737 -23.43 -2.65 41.50
N VAL A 738 -22.70 -1.78 40.77
CA VAL A 738 -21.25 -1.60 40.96
C VAL A 738 -20.90 -1.26 42.42
N GLY A 739 -21.71 -0.44 43.11
CA GLY A 739 -21.46 -0.11 44.52
C GLY A 739 -21.44 -1.34 45.45
N GLU A 740 -22.34 -2.31 45.22
CA GLU A 740 -22.37 -3.57 45.97
C GLU A 740 -21.18 -4.47 45.60
N VAL A 741 -20.85 -4.53 44.31
CA VAL A 741 -19.71 -5.31 43.79
C VAL A 741 -18.39 -4.78 44.36
N LEU A 742 -18.23 -3.47 44.50
CA LEU A 742 -17.03 -2.89 45.12
C LEU A 742 -16.82 -3.35 46.56
N GLN A 743 -17.89 -3.53 47.35
CA GLN A 743 -17.77 -4.05 48.71
C GLN A 743 -17.33 -5.53 48.72
N ILE A 744 -17.60 -6.26 47.64
CA ILE A 744 -17.14 -7.63 47.44
C ILE A 744 -15.66 -7.65 47.00
N LEU A 745 -15.27 -6.78 46.06
CA LEU A 745 -13.91 -6.73 45.50
C LEU A 745 -12.89 -6.02 46.42
N PHE A 746 -13.36 -5.09 47.26
CA PHE A 746 -12.58 -4.33 48.25
C PHE A 746 -13.20 -4.53 49.64
N PRO A 747 -13.04 -5.73 50.24
CA PRO A 747 -13.66 -6.02 51.52
C PRO A 747 -13.10 -5.09 52.62
N PRO A 748 -13.95 -4.44 53.44
CA PRO A 748 -13.49 -3.50 54.48
C PRO A 748 -12.54 -4.12 55.50
N GLU A 749 -12.69 -5.43 55.74
CA GLU A 749 -11.86 -6.25 56.64
C GLU A 749 -10.38 -6.28 56.24
N SER A 750 -10.07 -5.94 54.98
CA SER A 750 -8.70 -5.88 54.46
C SER A 750 -7.93 -4.61 54.85
N GLY A 751 -8.57 -3.67 55.57
CA GLY A 751 -7.98 -2.40 55.98
C GLY A 751 -7.89 -1.34 54.86
N MET A 752 -8.42 -1.63 53.67
CA MET A 752 -8.57 -0.67 52.57
C MET A 752 -10.02 -0.19 52.51
N GLN A 753 -10.24 1.13 52.51
CA GLN A 753 -11.59 1.66 52.29
C GLN A 753 -12.00 1.40 50.82
N PRO A 754 -13.22 0.88 50.57
CA PRO A 754 -13.69 0.71 49.21
C PRO A 754 -13.84 2.09 48.54
N PRO A 755 -13.53 2.22 47.25
CA PRO A 755 -13.69 3.48 46.55
C PRO A 755 -15.16 3.89 46.51
N VAL A 756 -15.41 5.20 46.51
CA VAL A 756 -16.75 5.76 46.34
C VAL A 756 -17.06 5.86 44.86
N VAL A 757 -18.23 5.38 44.44
CA VAL A 757 -18.75 5.62 43.09
C VAL A 757 -19.26 7.05 43.03
N VAL A 758 -18.54 7.93 42.32
CA VAL A 758 -18.87 9.37 42.26
C VAL A 758 -20.00 9.64 41.27
N SER A 759 -20.03 8.90 40.16
CA SER A 759 -21.14 8.92 39.24
C SER A 759 -21.30 7.58 38.52
N SER A 760 -22.50 7.01 38.60
CA SER A 760 -22.99 6.06 37.59
C SER A 760 -24.13 6.65 36.75
N HIS A 761 -24.86 7.69 37.23
CA HIS A 761 -26.12 8.13 36.61
C HIS A 761 -26.51 9.64 36.74
N SER A 762 -25.74 10.53 37.40
CA SER A 762 -26.29 11.82 37.88
C SER A 762 -25.65 13.12 37.37
N ARG A 763 -24.64 13.08 36.50
CA ARG A 763 -24.02 14.30 35.93
C ARG A 763 -23.99 14.23 34.41
N SER A 764 -25.16 14.07 33.79
CA SER A 764 -25.24 14.13 32.34
C SER A 764 -24.89 15.55 31.87
N LEU A 765 -24.13 15.64 30.78
CA LEU A 765 -24.18 16.81 29.90
C LEU A 765 -25.66 17.14 29.60
N ASP A 766 -26.00 18.36 29.16
CA ASP A 766 -27.33 18.76 28.65
C ASP A 766 -27.83 17.94 27.43
N VAL A 767 -27.25 16.76 27.18
CA VAL A 767 -27.62 15.77 26.19
C VAL A 767 -28.20 14.56 26.94
N PRO A 768 -29.46 14.15 26.68
CA PRO A 768 -30.03 12.94 27.25
C PRO A 768 -29.29 11.72 26.67
N LEU A 769 -28.26 11.26 27.37
CA LEU A 769 -27.64 9.97 27.11
C LEU A 769 -28.60 8.90 27.66
N ASP A 770 -29.00 7.92 26.83
CA ASP A 770 -29.71 6.74 27.33
C ASP A 770 -28.78 6.05 28.34
N ASP A 771 -29.23 5.88 29.58
CA ASP A 771 -28.47 5.25 30.69
C ASP A 771 -27.81 3.92 30.28
N ARG A 772 -28.40 3.24 29.29
CA ARG A 772 -27.92 1.96 28.76
C ARG A 772 -26.68 2.06 27.87
N ASP A 773 -26.23 3.25 27.51
CA ASP A 773 -25.08 3.48 26.60
C ASP A 773 -23.82 4.03 27.32
N ILE A 774 -23.88 4.18 28.64
CA ILE A 774 -22.73 4.51 29.49
C ILE A 774 -21.87 3.24 29.66
N PHE A 775 -20.57 3.36 29.36
CA PHE A 775 -19.61 2.25 29.40
C PHE A 775 -18.38 2.57 30.25
N TRP A 776 -18.45 3.59 31.09
CA TRP A 776 -17.41 3.97 32.03
C TRP A 776 -17.98 4.12 33.44
N THR A 777 -17.11 4.02 34.45
CA THR A 777 -17.48 4.26 35.84
C THR A 777 -16.39 5.06 36.55
N GLU A 778 -16.80 6.05 37.33
CA GLU A 778 -15.91 6.94 38.08
C GLU A 778 -15.80 6.49 39.54
N PHE A 779 -14.57 6.24 39.99
CA PHE A 779 -14.23 5.81 41.34
C PHE A 779 -13.33 6.84 42.01
N ALA A 780 -13.67 7.29 43.21
CA ALA A 780 -12.82 8.16 44.03
C ALA A 780 -12.25 7.42 45.24
N PHE A 781 -10.92 7.47 45.36
CA PHE A 781 -10.17 7.11 46.56
C PHE A 781 -9.82 8.38 47.33
N LEU A 782 -10.73 8.80 48.21
CA LEU A 782 -10.61 10.05 48.98
C LEU A 782 -9.39 10.04 49.91
N ASP A 783 -9.00 8.86 50.41
CA ASP A 783 -7.82 8.66 51.25
C ASP A 783 -6.50 8.84 50.49
N LYS A 784 -6.52 8.67 49.16
CA LYS A 784 -5.33 8.69 48.30
C LYS A 784 -5.26 9.90 47.38
N ASN A 785 -6.29 10.73 47.35
CA ASN A 785 -6.46 11.81 46.37
C ASN A 785 -6.38 11.31 44.91
N VAL A 786 -7.01 10.18 44.60
CA VAL A 786 -6.99 9.59 43.25
C VAL A 786 -8.41 9.32 42.77
N THR A 787 -8.70 9.76 41.56
CA THR A 787 -9.93 9.41 40.83
C THR A 787 -9.56 8.47 39.69
N VAL A 788 -10.23 7.32 39.61
CA VAL A 788 -10.04 6.34 38.55
C VAL A 788 -11.29 6.27 37.70
N ILE A 789 -11.15 6.43 36.39
CA ILE A 789 -12.22 6.16 35.43
C ILE A 789 -11.94 4.80 34.78
N ALA A 790 -12.78 3.81 35.08
CA ALA A 790 -12.68 2.50 34.46
C ALA A 790 -13.61 2.42 33.26
N LEU A 791 -13.08 1.95 32.13
CA LEU A 791 -13.80 1.76 30.89
C LEU A 791 -14.06 0.28 30.64
N ARG A 792 -15.31 -0.04 30.37
CA ARG A 792 -15.76 -1.39 30.03
C ARG A 792 -15.28 -1.76 28.62
N GLY A 793 -14.80 -2.99 28.47
CA GLY A 793 -14.51 -3.57 27.15
C GLY A 793 -15.75 -4.18 26.49
N THR A 794 -15.51 -5.08 25.53
CA THR A 794 -16.55 -5.65 24.66
C THR A 794 -17.51 -6.51 25.47
N GLU A 795 -18.79 -6.11 25.49
CA GLU A 795 -19.87 -6.93 26.02
C GLU A 795 -20.39 -7.86 24.91
N PHE A 796 -20.41 -9.18 25.15
CA PHE A 796 -20.72 -10.17 24.11
C PHE A 796 -22.06 -9.92 23.42
N TRP A 797 -23.07 -9.52 24.20
CA TRP A 797 -24.42 -9.24 23.70
C TRP A 797 -24.57 -7.88 23.03
N ARG A 798 -23.57 -6.99 23.13
CA ARG A 798 -23.66 -5.63 22.62
C ARG A 798 -22.92 -5.50 21.30
N ILE A 799 -23.68 -5.54 20.21
CA ILE A 799 -23.14 -5.53 18.84
C ILE A 799 -22.44 -4.19 18.53
N SER A 800 -22.84 -3.10 19.19
CA SER A 800 -22.15 -1.81 19.05
C SER A 800 -20.70 -1.85 19.52
N ASP A 801 -20.35 -2.68 20.51
CA ASP A 801 -18.97 -2.83 20.98
C ASP A 801 -18.12 -3.55 19.94
N TRP A 802 -18.61 -4.66 19.36
CA TRP A 802 -17.95 -5.36 18.25
C TRP A 802 -17.77 -4.49 17.02
N TYR A 803 -18.79 -3.68 16.70
CA TYR A 803 -18.71 -2.77 15.57
C TYR A 803 -17.66 -1.68 15.79
N GLU A 804 -17.53 -1.19 17.03
CA GLU A 804 -16.49 -0.22 17.39
C GLU A 804 -15.08 -0.84 17.34
N ASP A 805 -14.91 -2.08 17.79
CA ASP A 805 -13.65 -2.83 17.64
C ASP A 805 -13.20 -2.86 16.17
N ILE A 806 -14.08 -3.24 15.25
CA ILE A 806 -13.72 -3.32 13.83
C ILE A 806 -13.35 -1.92 13.29
N ARG A 807 -14.11 -0.89 13.64
CA ARG A 807 -13.86 0.50 13.19
C ARG A 807 -12.53 1.05 13.71
N MET A 808 -12.20 0.80 14.97
CA MET A 808 -11.02 1.36 15.61
C MET A 808 -9.72 0.71 15.13
N TRP A 809 -9.73 -0.58 14.78
CA TRP A 809 -8.52 -1.32 14.40
C TRP A 809 -8.45 -1.74 12.92
N THR A 810 -9.32 -1.22 12.04
CA THR A 810 -9.29 -1.55 10.60
C THR A 810 -7.91 -1.31 9.97
N GLU A 811 -7.32 -0.13 10.14
CA GLU A 811 -6.08 0.28 9.46
C GLU A 811 -4.86 -0.52 9.92
N PRO A 812 -4.63 -0.71 11.24
CA PRO A 812 -3.54 -1.58 11.71
C PRO A 812 -3.70 -3.03 11.27
N VAL A 813 -4.93 -3.57 11.27
CA VAL A 813 -5.21 -4.92 10.73
C VAL A 813 -4.85 -5.01 9.25
N VAL A 814 -5.29 -4.03 8.45
CA VAL A 814 -4.99 -3.97 7.02
C VAL A 814 -3.48 -3.91 6.79
N LEU A 815 -2.76 -3.07 7.52
CA LEU A 815 -1.29 -3.00 7.43
C LEU A 815 -0.60 -4.29 7.87
N SER A 816 -1.10 -4.93 8.94
CA SER A 816 -0.59 -6.22 9.42
C SER A 816 -0.76 -7.32 8.38
N MET A 817 -1.94 -7.40 7.73
CA MET A 817 -2.20 -8.33 6.62
C MET A 817 -1.29 -8.04 5.42
N LEU A 818 -1.14 -6.77 5.03
CA LEU A 818 -0.22 -6.40 3.95
C LEU A 818 1.24 -6.75 4.30
N SER A 819 1.64 -6.65 5.58
CA SER A 819 2.99 -6.99 6.03
C SER A 819 3.38 -8.46 5.88
N VAL A 820 2.39 -9.36 5.79
CA VAL A 820 2.62 -10.79 5.50
C VAL A 820 3.12 -10.97 4.07
N VAL A 821 2.58 -10.19 3.13
CA VAL A 821 2.93 -10.25 1.70
C VAL A 821 4.10 -9.34 1.37
N PHE A 822 4.23 -8.20 2.07
CA PHE A 822 5.23 -7.18 1.85
C PHE A 822 6.08 -6.99 3.11
N PRO A 823 7.17 -7.77 3.28
CA PRO A 823 7.98 -7.73 4.49
C PRO A 823 8.59 -6.35 4.79
N THR A 824 8.73 -5.46 3.80
CA THR A 824 9.22 -4.09 4.05
C THR A 824 8.30 -3.32 4.98
N ILE A 825 7.00 -3.61 5.04
CA ILE A 825 6.06 -2.98 5.99
C ILE A 825 6.44 -3.32 7.43
N ARG A 826 6.91 -4.55 7.70
CA ARG A 826 7.39 -4.94 9.05
C ARG A 826 8.66 -4.20 9.46
N SER A 827 9.43 -3.72 8.50
CA SER A 827 10.66 -2.95 8.75
C SER A 827 10.41 -1.44 8.89
N TRP A 828 9.14 -1.00 8.81
CA TRP A 828 8.81 0.41 8.99
C TRP A 828 9.03 0.84 10.43
N SER A 829 9.68 1.99 10.58
CA SER A 829 9.71 2.65 11.89
C SER A 829 8.30 3.13 12.28
N PRO A 830 8.00 3.31 13.58
CA PRO A 830 6.70 3.84 14.02
C PRO A 830 6.31 5.17 13.36
N HIS A 831 7.31 6.03 13.10
CA HIS A 831 7.12 7.31 12.41
C HIS A 831 6.81 7.15 10.91
N ALA A 832 7.26 6.06 10.29
CA ALA A 832 6.92 5.73 8.90
C ALA A 832 5.48 5.26 8.81
N THR A 833 5.05 4.36 9.72
CA THR A 833 3.66 3.93 9.81
C THR A 833 2.73 5.11 10.09
N SER A 834 3.07 5.98 11.04
CA SER A 834 2.25 7.17 11.35
C SER A 834 2.14 8.11 10.15
N MET A 835 3.23 8.31 9.38
CA MET A 835 3.19 9.12 8.16
C MET A 835 2.26 8.52 7.09
N VAL A 836 2.28 7.19 6.92
CA VAL A 836 1.39 6.50 5.99
C VAL A 836 -0.08 6.62 6.44
N LEU A 837 -0.35 6.42 7.73
CA LEU A 837 -1.70 6.57 8.30
C LEU A 837 -2.21 8.02 8.18
N ASP A 838 -1.39 9.01 8.53
CA ASP A 838 -1.77 10.43 8.38
C ASP A 838 -2.06 10.78 6.92
N THR A 839 -1.24 10.29 5.98
CA THR A 839 -1.46 10.46 4.54
C THR A 839 -2.75 9.78 4.08
N LEU A 840 -3.04 8.58 4.58
CA LEU A 840 -4.25 7.83 4.30
C LEU A 840 -5.50 8.63 4.72
N HIS A 841 -5.55 9.12 5.95
CA HIS A 841 -6.70 9.88 6.46
C HIS A 841 -6.84 11.25 5.79
N ALA A 842 -5.73 11.91 5.47
CA ALA A 842 -5.77 13.13 4.67
C ALA A 842 -6.30 12.86 3.24
N LEU A 843 -5.93 11.74 2.61
CA LEU A 843 -6.50 11.33 1.32
C LEU A 843 -8.01 11.05 1.44
N LEU A 844 -8.44 10.32 2.47
CA LEU A 844 -9.86 10.04 2.73
C LEU A 844 -10.68 11.33 2.88
N ASP A 845 -10.19 12.28 3.66
CA ASP A 845 -10.81 13.60 3.81
C ASP A 845 -10.89 14.37 2.47
N SER A 846 -9.79 14.36 1.70
CA SER A 846 -9.77 15.01 0.38
C SER A 846 -10.76 14.42 -0.62
N VAL A 847 -11.11 13.13 -0.47
CA VAL A 847 -12.14 12.45 -1.25
C VAL A 847 -13.50 12.43 -0.52
N GLY A 848 -13.72 13.35 0.42
CA GLY A 848 -15.02 13.59 1.04
C GLY A 848 -15.47 12.47 1.95
N LEU A 849 -14.54 11.67 2.46
CA LEU A 849 -14.74 10.56 3.40
C LEU A 849 -14.02 10.83 4.73
N PRO A 850 -14.30 11.93 5.45
CA PRO A 850 -13.75 12.14 6.79
C PRO A 850 -14.23 11.03 7.73
N ASP A 851 -13.40 10.71 8.73
CA ASP A 851 -13.74 9.69 9.70
C ASP A 851 -14.97 10.08 10.52
N PRO A 852 -15.90 9.14 10.75
CA PRO A 852 -17.00 9.34 11.67
C PRO A 852 -16.55 9.35 13.13
N GLU A 853 -17.34 9.97 13.99
CA GLU A 853 -17.06 10.08 15.43
C GLU A 853 -16.87 8.71 16.10
N TYR A 854 -15.84 8.58 16.92
CA TYR A 854 -15.49 7.36 17.65
C TYR A 854 -16.00 7.41 19.10
N LYS A 855 -16.19 6.23 19.70
CA LYS A 855 -16.76 6.06 21.04
C LYS A 855 -15.92 6.74 22.15
N TYR A 856 -14.60 6.85 21.97
CA TYR A 856 -13.72 7.52 22.94
C TYR A 856 -13.97 9.02 23.07
N ASN A 857 -14.53 9.69 22.05
CA ASN A 857 -14.81 11.13 22.11
C ASN A 857 -15.77 11.47 23.25
N ARG A 858 -16.76 10.59 23.51
CA ARG A 858 -17.70 10.75 24.63
C ARG A 858 -17.00 10.78 25.98
N VAL A 859 -15.99 9.93 26.18
CA VAL A 859 -15.20 9.89 27.43
C VAL A 859 -14.33 11.14 27.56
N VAL A 860 -13.68 11.55 26.47
CA VAL A 860 -12.86 12.77 26.44
C VAL A 860 -13.70 14.01 26.75
N GLU A 861 -14.90 14.11 26.17
CA GLU A 861 -15.82 15.21 26.44
C GLU A 861 -16.35 15.19 27.86
N TYR A 862 -16.75 14.02 28.37
CA TYR A 862 -17.18 13.86 29.76
C TYR A 862 -16.10 14.29 30.74
N ILE A 863 -14.84 13.86 30.54
CA ILE A 863 -13.74 14.26 31.42
C ILE A 863 -13.50 15.77 31.36
N ARG A 864 -13.50 16.37 30.16
CA ARG A 864 -13.26 17.81 29.99
C ARG A 864 -14.36 18.68 30.58
N LYS A 865 -15.63 18.28 30.41
CA LYS A 865 -16.80 19.11 30.75
C LYS A 865 -17.36 18.83 32.14
N VAL A 866 -17.15 17.64 32.68
CA VAL A 866 -17.76 17.20 33.94
C VAL A 866 -16.69 16.90 34.99
N VAL A 867 -15.66 16.13 34.66
CA VAL A 867 -14.67 15.69 35.66
C VAL A 867 -13.71 16.81 36.02
N TYR A 868 -13.02 17.45 35.07
CA TYR A 868 -12.05 18.50 35.39
C TYR A 868 -12.59 19.71 36.17
N PRO A 869 -13.80 20.21 35.90
CA PRO A 869 -14.38 21.30 36.70
C PRO A 869 -14.60 20.93 38.17
N ASP A 870 -14.91 19.65 38.44
CA ASP A 870 -15.24 19.15 39.76
C ASP A 870 -14.04 18.50 40.48
N LEU A 871 -12.97 18.18 39.74
CA LEU A 871 -11.79 17.52 40.27
C LEU A 871 -10.94 18.52 41.07
N PRO A 872 -10.68 18.27 42.37
CA PRO A 872 -9.80 19.13 43.15
C PRO A 872 -8.40 19.17 42.54
N GLN A 873 -7.71 20.32 42.58
CA GLN A 873 -6.36 20.47 42.01
C GLN A 873 -5.31 19.49 42.56
N SER A 874 -5.55 18.93 43.75
CA SER A 874 -4.69 17.92 44.39
C SER A 874 -5.02 16.48 44.01
N HIS A 875 -6.14 16.23 43.32
CA HIS A 875 -6.56 14.90 42.90
C HIS A 875 -5.95 14.52 41.56
N GLN A 876 -5.44 13.29 41.49
CA GLN A 876 -4.93 12.74 40.25
C GLN A 876 -6.00 11.90 39.54
N LEU A 877 -6.25 12.20 38.27
CA LEU A 877 -7.10 11.38 37.41
C LEU A 877 -6.28 10.27 36.75
N VAL A 878 -6.77 9.03 36.79
CA VAL A 878 -6.15 7.89 36.11
C VAL A 878 -7.21 7.11 35.34
N LEU A 879 -6.92 6.73 34.10
CA LEU A 879 -7.81 5.87 33.31
C LEU A 879 -7.42 4.40 33.48
N THR A 880 -8.41 3.50 33.45
CA THR A 880 -8.16 2.05 33.42
C THR A 880 -9.15 1.35 32.52
N GLY A 881 -8.80 0.16 32.04
CA GLY A 881 -9.67 -0.61 31.17
C GLY A 881 -9.08 -1.94 30.73
N HIS A 882 -9.95 -2.82 30.26
CA HIS A 882 -9.60 -4.13 29.73
C HIS A 882 -10.11 -4.28 28.29
N SER A 883 -9.36 -5.01 27.44
CA SER A 883 -9.74 -5.26 26.04
C SER A 883 -10.08 -3.95 25.30
N LEU A 884 -11.21 -3.85 24.57
CA LEU A 884 -11.71 -2.61 23.94
C LEU A 884 -11.66 -1.39 24.89
N GLY A 885 -12.04 -1.57 26.16
CA GLY A 885 -12.08 -0.51 27.17
C GLY A 885 -10.69 0.00 27.50
N GLY A 886 -9.68 -0.89 27.52
CA GLY A 886 -8.27 -0.52 27.67
C GLY A 886 -7.72 0.23 26.45
N GLY A 887 -8.13 -0.17 25.24
CA GLY A 887 -7.80 0.54 24.00
C GLY A 887 -8.39 1.96 23.94
N ILE A 888 -9.67 2.10 24.30
CA ILE A 888 -10.34 3.41 24.42
C ILE A 888 -9.64 4.24 25.52
N ALA A 889 -9.32 3.65 26.67
CA ALA A 889 -8.63 4.32 27.77
C ALA A 889 -7.27 4.87 27.32
N HIS A 890 -6.49 4.12 26.55
CA HIS A 890 -5.21 4.57 26.00
C HIS A 890 -5.36 5.82 25.13
N ILE A 891 -6.31 5.80 24.19
CA ILE A 891 -6.52 6.91 23.25
C ILE A 891 -7.05 8.13 24.00
N ALA A 892 -8.03 7.96 24.89
CA ALA A 892 -8.58 9.05 25.69
C ALA A 892 -7.52 9.67 26.60
N ALA A 893 -6.73 8.84 27.31
CA ALA A 893 -5.65 9.30 28.17
C ALA A 893 -4.57 10.06 27.39
N ALA A 894 -4.19 9.58 26.19
CA ALA A 894 -3.25 10.29 25.33
C ALA A 894 -3.78 11.67 24.89
N LEU A 895 -5.08 11.78 24.56
CA LEU A 895 -5.72 13.04 24.15
C LEU A 895 -5.92 14.04 25.30
N LEU A 896 -6.04 13.53 26.52
CA LEU A 896 -6.19 14.30 27.75
C LEU A 896 -4.85 14.56 28.44
N ASN A 897 -3.77 13.92 27.97
CA ASN A 897 -2.46 13.93 28.59
C ASN A 897 -2.46 13.33 30.03
N GLU A 898 -3.34 12.36 30.29
CA GLU A 898 -3.54 11.72 31.60
C GLU A 898 -2.85 10.34 31.68
N PRO A 899 -2.57 9.82 32.89
CA PRO A 899 -2.07 8.48 33.08
C PRO A 899 -3.11 7.39 32.85
N VAL A 900 -2.65 6.23 32.39
CA VAL A 900 -3.50 5.06 32.13
C VAL A 900 -2.82 3.75 32.50
N VAL A 901 -3.57 2.84 33.13
CA VAL A 901 -3.17 1.45 33.41
C VAL A 901 -4.18 0.53 32.74
N SER A 902 -3.75 -0.36 31.86
CA SER A 902 -4.67 -1.22 31.11
C SER A 902 -4.25 -2.68 31.13
N PHE A 903 -5.23 -3.55 30.88
CA PHE A 903 -5.07 -5.00 30.91
C PHE A 903 -5.46 -5.58 29.56
N THR A 904 -4.53 -6.30 28.94
CA THR A 904 -4.71 -6.96 27.63
C THR A 904 -5.43 -6.07 26.59
N PRO A 905 -5.13 -4.76 26.48
CA PRO A 905 -5.77 -3.93 25.46
C PRO A 905 -5.24 -4.32 24.08
N PRO A 906 -6.00 -4.10 23.00
CA PRO A 906 -5.40 -4.07 21.67
C PRO A 906 -4.36 -2.94 21.59
N GLY A 907 -3.28 -3.17 20.84
CA GLY A 907 -2.27 -2.15 20.60
C GLY A 907 -2.88 -0.90 19.94
N ALA A 908 -2.38 0.27 20.28
CA ALA A 908 -2.86 1.53 19.71
C ALA A 908 -1.75 2.57 19.50
N TYR A 909 -0.47 2.22 19.63
CA TYR A 909 0.60 3.21 19.63
C TYR A 909 0.82 3.86 18.26
N GLN A 910 0.87 3.07 17.18
CA GLN A 910 1.07 3.63 15.83
C GLN A 910 -0.24 4.19 15.29
N SER A 911 -1.36 3.51 15.57
CA SER A 911 -2.70 3.93 15.20
C SER A 911 -3.16 5.18 15.94
N LEU A 912 -2.54 5.54 17.07
CA LEU A 912 -2.79 6.79 17.78
C LEU A 912 -2.66 8.02 16.87
N SER A 913 -1.78 7.98 15.86
CA SER A 913 -1.56 9.13 14.97
C SER A 913 -2.86 9.58 14.28
N LYS A 914 -3.73 8.64 13.88
CA LYS A 914 -5.03 8.98 13.29
C LYS A 914 -5.97 9.66 14.27
N HIS A 915 -5.95 9.24 15.54
CA HIS A 915 -6.80 9.80 16.58
C HIS A 915 -6.33 11.21 16.98
N LEU A 916 -5.01 11.44 16.95
CA LEU A 916 -4.40 12.75 17.14
C LEU A 916 -4.60 13.67 15.93
N TYR A 917 -4.71 13.11 14.71
CA TYR A 917 -4.89 13.88 13.49
C TYR A 917 -6.08 14.84 13.59
N TRP A 918 -7.22 14.33 14.08
CA TRP A 918 -8.47 15.07 14.18
C TRP A 918 -8.58 15.92 15.46
N ASN A 919 -7.99 15.46 16.55
CA ASN A 919 -8.33 15.96 17.90
C ASN A 919 -7.21 16.77 18.57
N ALA A 920 -6.04 16.91 17.95
CA ALA A 920 -4.88 17.53 18.58
C ALA A 920 -4.11 18.49 17.66
N LYS A 921 -3.87 19.71 18.18
CA LYS A 921 -2.95 20.69 17.59
C LYS A 921 -1.47 20.31 17.84
N ASP A 922 -1.12 19.92 19.07
CA ASP A 922 0.25 19.53 19.46
C ASP A 922 0.49 18.01 19.46
N ARG A 923 0.37 17.40 18.27
CA ARG A 923 0.41 15.94 18.07
C ARG A 923 1.67 15.27 18.65
N ARG A 924 2.84 15.90 18.47
CA ARG A 924 4.12 15.33 18.91
C ARG A 924 4.19 15.18 20.44
N GLN A 925 3.68 16.17 21.17
CA GLN A 925 3.68 16.14 22.64
C GLN A 925 2.74 15.04 23.16
N LEU A 926 1.54 14.90 22.57
CA LEU A 926 0.58 13.87 23.00
C LEU A 926 1.05 12.46 22.63
N HIS A 927 1.74 12.29 21.51
CA HIS A 927 2.38 11.02 21.16
C HIS A 927 3.51 10.64 22.15
N GLN A 928 4.19 11.62 22.73
CA GLN A 928 5.15 11.39 23.82
C GLN A 928 4.44 11.10 25.14
N ALA A 929 3.29 11.74 25.41
CA ALA A 929 2.47 11.44 26.59
C ALA A 929 2.03 9.97 26.62
N ALA A 930 1.58 9.44 25.48
CA ALA A 930 1.26 8.01 25.31
C ALA A 930 2.45 7.08 25.56
N HIS A 931 3.69 7.57 25.52
CA HIS A 931 4.87 6.81 25.91
C HIS A 931 5.21 6.98 27.40
N ASN A 932 5.04 8.18 27.95
CA ASN A 932 5.51 8.49 29.31
C ASN A 932 4.49 8.15 30.41
N ARG A 933 3.21 7.98 30.06
CA ARG A 933 2.10 7.88 31.03
C ARG A 933 1.23 6.65 30.87
N THR A 934 1.62 5.72 30.01
CA THR A 934 0.89 4.50 29.73
C THR A 934 1.57 3.28 30.35
N VAL A 935 0.80 2.48 31.07
CA VAL A 935 1.20 1.18 31.58
C VAL A 935 0.25 0.12 31.04
N THR A 936 0.79 -0.92 30.42
CA THR A 936 0.03 -2.02 29.84
C THR A 936 0.48 -3.34 30.46
N ILE A 937 -0.47 -4.09 31.01
CA ILE A 937 -0.25 -5.45 31.50
C ILE A 937 -0.80 -6.41 30.44
N LEU A 938 0.09 -7.16 29.81
CA LEU A 938 -0.21 -7.99 28.65
C LEU A 938 0.02 -9.46 28.98
N ALA A 939 -1.03 -10.28 28.87
CA ALA A 939 -0.88 -11.73 29.02
C ALA A 939 -0.11 -12.34 27.83
N GLU A 940 0.71 -13.34 28.12
CA GLU A 940 1.31 -14.19 27.09
C GLU A 940 0.22 -14.90 26.29
N ASN A 941 0.49 -15.13 24.99
CA ASN A 941 -0.44 -15.77 24.05
C ASN A 941 -1.80 -15.06 23.85
N ASP A 942 -2.04 -13.89 24.45
CA ASP A 942 -3.17 -13.04 24.08
C ASP A 942 -3.01 -12.55 22.64
N MET A 943 -3.93 -12.98 21.78
CA MET A 943 -3.96 -12.60 20.37
C MET A 943 -4.37 -11.13 20.19
N ILE A 944 -5.36 -10.65 20.96
CA ILE A 944 -5.91 -9.31 20.82
C ILE A 944 -4.85 -8.27 21.16
N GLY A 945 -4.16 -8.44 22.29
CA GLY A 945 -3.12 -7.51 22.69
C GLY A 945 -1.84 -7.54 21.87
N ARG A 946 -1.65 -8.48 20.94
CA ARG A 946 -0.39 -8.61 20.15
C ARG A 946 -0.54 -8.44 18.64
N ILE A 947 -1.72 -8.70 18.06
CA ILE A 947 -1.86 -8.83 16.60
C ILE A 947 -2.10 -7.51 15.85
N PHE A 948 -2.67 -6.51 16.54
CA PHE A 948 -3.19 -5.31 15.90
C PHE A 948 -2.15 -4.21 15.69
N ASP A 949 -1.47 -3.80 16.76
CA ASP A 949 -0.51 -2.69 16.76
C ASP A 949 0.45 -2.82 17.96
N SER A 950 1.42 -1.93 18.05
CA SER A 950 2.35 -1.80 19.18
C SER A 950 1.70 -1.10 20.38
N HIS A 951 2.29 -1.30 21.57
CA HIS A 951 1.93 -0.61 22.80
C HIS A 951 2.91 0.51 23.12
N GLY A 952 2.39 1.62 23.68
CA GLY A 952 3.19 2.73 24.19
C GLY A 952 3.52 2.55 25.67
N GLY A 953 4.63 3.14 26.11
CA GLY A 953 5.03 3.17 27.52
C GLY A 953 5.49 1.85 28.10
N LEU A 954 5.18 1.63 29.39
CA LEU A 954 5.64 0.44 30.12
C LEU A 954 4.74 -0.75 29.80
N VAL A 955 5.30 -1.77 29.15
CA VAL A 955 4.60 -3.03 28.88
C VAL A 955 5.12 -4.12 29.80
N GLN A 956 4.32 -4.51 30.79
CA GLN A 956 4.58 -5.69 31.61
C GLN A 956 3.92 -6.91 30.98
N THR A 957 4.71 -7.85 30.48
CA THR A 957 4.19 -9.15 30.06
C THR A 957 4.02 -10.07 31.27
N ILE A 958 2.88 -10.76 31.39
CA ILE A 958 2.62 -11.77 32.43
C ILE A 958 2.38 -13.13 31.79
N THR A 959 2.70 -14.22 32.49
CA THR A 959 2.44 -15.58 31.99
C THR A 959 0.94 -15.83 31.90
N CYS A 960 0.56 -16.65 30.93
CA CYS A 960 -0.78 -17.21 30.85
C CYS A 960 -0.70 -18.67 31.30
N ASP A 961 -1.23 -18.97 32.48
CA ASP A 961 -1.10 -20.30 33.12
C ASP A 961 -2.23 -21.27 32.71
N THR A 962 -2.93 -20.97 31.62
CA THR A 962 -4.04 -21.77 31.10
C THR A 962 -3.79 -22.25 29.67
N ASP A 963 -3.88 -23.57 29.48
CA ASP A 963 -3.90 -24.20 28.17
C ASP A 963 -5.34 -24.33 27.60
N GLN A 964 -6.35 -24.10 28.46
CA GLN A 964 -7.76 -24.24 28.10
C GLN A 964 -8.23 -22.99 27.32
N LEU A 965 -8.85 -23.20 26.15
CA LEU A 965 -9.29 -22.15 25.21
C LEU A 965 -8.18 -21.27 24.59
N GLY A 966 -6.90 -21.61 24.80
CA GLY A 966 -5.75 -21.01 24.10
C GLY A 966 -5.72 -19.47 24.19
N PRO A 967 -5.53 -18.75 23.06
CA PRO A 967 -5.40 -17.29 23.06
C PRO A 967 -6.58 -16.51 23.65
N VAL A 968 -7.81 -17.03 23.51
CA VAL A 968 -9.02 -16.40 24.08
C VAL A 968 -8.99 -16.49 25.60
N GLY A 969 -8.52 -17.62 26.11
CA GLY A 969 -8.38 -17.84 27.53
C GLY A 969 -7.40 -16.87 28.20
N CYS A 970 -6.28 -16.62 27.54
CA CYS A 970 -5.28 -15.65 27.99
C CYS A 970 -5.75 -14.20 27.94
N HIS A 971 -6.73 -13.90 27.08
CA HIS A 971 -7.30 -12.56 26.97
C HIS A 971 -8.20 -12.20 28.16
N MET A 972 -8.77 -13.19 28.87
CA MET A 972 -9.73 -12.94 29.96
C MET A 972 -9.08 -12.22 31.16
N LEU A 973 -9.76 -11.18 31.66
CA LEU A 973 -9.27 -10.36 32.77
C LEU A 973 -9.15 -11.14 34.08
N GLU A 974 -10.05 -12.10 34.30
CA GLU A 974 -10.08 -12.97 35.48
C GLU A 974 -8.79 -13.78 35.64
N ASN A 975 -8.29 -14.33 34.53
CA ASN A 975 -7.01 -15.03 34.48
C ASN A 975 -5.85 -14.08 34.83
N THR A 976 -5.87 -12.86 34.26
CA THR A 976 -4.89 -11.80 34.56
C THR A 976 -4.89 -11.42 36.04
N ILE A 977 -6.06 -11.22 36.64
CA ILE A 977 -6.22 -10.93 38.08
C ILE A 977 -5.62 -12.06 38.91
N CYS A 978 -5.99 -13.31 38.62
CA CYS A 978 -5.53 -14.44 39.41
C CYS A 978 -4.01 -14.63 39.31
N ASN A 979 -3.45 -14.51 38.10
CA ASN A 979 -2.02 -14.61 37.88
C ASN A 979 -1.24 -13.50 38.61
N LEU A 980 -1.75 -12.26 38.62
CA LEU A 980 -1.16 -11.18 39.41
C LEU A 980 -1.21 -11.48 40.92
N ILE A 981 -2.32 -11.97 41.46
CA ILE A 981 -2.44 -12.32 42.89
C ILE A 981 -1.43 -13.41 43.26
N GLN A 982 -1.37 -14.51 42.50
CA GLN A 982 -0.48 -15.65 42.77
C GLN A 982 1.01 -15.28 42.69
N LYS A 983 1.41 -14.52 41.67
CA LYS A 983 2.84 -14.19 41.44
C LYS A 983 3.31 -12.99 42.25
N CYS A 984 2.45 -12.03 42.56
CA CYS A 984 2.83 -10.88 43.36
C CYS A 984 2.78 -11.15 44.87
N GLY A 985 1.97 -12.12 45.32
CA GLY A 985 2.00 -12.72 46.67
C GLY A 985 1.83 -11.74 47.86
N LYS A 986 1.48 -10.48 47.58
CA LYS A 986 1.39 -9.38 48.54
C LYS A 986 0.07 -8.61 48.39
N ASP A 987 -1.03 -9.30 48.05
CA ASP A 987 -2.34 -8.68 48.20
C ASP A 987 -2.83 -8.85 49.64
N HIS A 988 -3.11 -7.74 50.33
CA HIS A 988 -3.60 -7.77 51.71
C HIS A 988 -5.07 -8.20 51.81
N ARG A 989 -5.80 -8.24 50.68
CA ARG A 989 -7.20 -8.68 50.57
C ARG A 989 -7.31 -10.16 50.23
N TRP A 990 -6.45 -10.63 49.32
CA TRP A 990 -6.61 -11.94 48.67
C TRP A 990 -5.33 -12.76 48.85
N ALA A 991 -5.42 -13.87 49.57
CA ALA A 991 -4.31 -14.76 49.83
C ALA A 991 -4.03 -15.71 48.65
N SER A 992 -5.09 -16.17 47.98
CA SER A 992 -4.99 -17.05 46.81
C SER A 992 -6.17 -16.85 45.87
N CYS A 993 -6.10 -17.46 44.69
CA CYS A 993 -7.17 -17.47 43.71
C CYS A 993 -7.15 -18.76 42.88
N HIS A 994 -8.29 -19.09 42.31
CA HIS A 994 -8.45 -20.16 41.34
C HIS A 994 -9.26 -19.65 40.14
N PHE A 995 -8.77 -19.92 38.94
CA PHE A 995 -9.42 -19.56 37.69
C PHE A 995 -9.75 -20.82 36.91
N SER A 996 -10.97 -20.91 36.39
CA SER A 996 -11.45 -22.03 35.60
C SER A 996 -12.37 -21.57 34.47
N TYR A 997 -12.49 -22.38 33.42
CA TYR A 997 -13.46 -22.11 32.34
C TYR A 997 -14.79 -22.74 32.70
N GLU A 998 -15.81 -21.90 32.75
CA GLU A 998 -17.18 -22.34 32.95
C GLU A 998 -18.06 -21.67 31.89
N ALA A 999 -18.49 -22.43 30.89
CA ALA A 999 -19.34 -21.93 29.81
C ALA A 999 -20.85 -22.04 30.13
N THR A 1000 -21.21 -22.56 31.31
CA THR A 1000 -22.60 -22.69 31.78
C THR A 1000 -23.38 -21.38 31.62
N PRO A 1001 -22.85 -20.20 32.04
CA PRO A 1001 -23.57 -18.95 31.90
C PRO A 1001 -23.74 -18.51 30.44
N LEU A 1002 -22.77 -18.83 29.56
CA LEU A 1002 -22.90 -18.63 28.12
C LEU A 1002 -24.02 -19.50 27.53
N TYR A 1003 -24.09 -20.79 27.89
CA TYR A 1003 -25.14 -21.68 27.40
C TYR A 1003 -26.52 -21.22 27.84
N GLU A 1004 -26.69 -20.91 29.13
CA GLU A 1004 -27.95 -20.36 29.66
C GLU A 1004 -28.31 -19.03 29.00
N GLY A 1005 -27.33 -18.16 28.78
CA GLY A 1005 -27.50 -16.91 28.05
C GLY A 1005 -27.90 -17.09 26.59
N ILE A 1006 -27.30 -18.06 25.87
CA ILE A 1006 -27.67 -18.40 24.48
C ILE A 1006 -29.08 -18.96 24.41
N PHE A 1007 -29.45 -19.86 25.32
CA PHE A 1007 -30.82 -20.41 25.37
C PHE A 1007 -31.84 -19.32 25.69
N GLY A 1008 -31.56 -18.46 26.68
CA GLY A 1008 -32.40 -17.30 26.99
C GLY A 1008 -32.48 -16.32 25.83
N PHE A 1009 -31.36 -16.04 25.16
CA PHE A 1009 -31.32 -15.20 23.97
C PHE A 1009 -32.14 -15.77 22.82
N LEU A 1010 -32.02 -17.07 22.52
CA LEU A 1010 -32.79 -17.72 21.46
C LEU A 1010 -34.30 -17.73 21.78
N GLN A 1011 -34.66 -17.86 23.06
CA GLN A 1011 -36.04 -17.82 23.53
C GLN A 1011 -36.65 -16.40 23.45
N ASP A 1012 -35.93 -15.39 23.92
CA ASP A 1012 -36.33 -13.97 23.80
C ASP A 1012 -36.34 -13.52 22.32
N SER A 1013 -35.38 -14.00 21.53
CA SER A 1013 -35.31 -13.78 20.08
C SER A 1013 -36.47 -14.45 19.36
N TYR A 1014 -37.00 -15.58 19.83
CA TYR A 1014 -38.13 -16.24 19.16
C TYR A 1014 -39.40 -15.37 19.20
N GLU A 1015 -39.58 -14.54 20.25
CA GLU A 1015 -40.72 -13.63 20.38
C GLU A 1015 -40.58 -12.32 19.58
N GLN A 1016 -39.36 -11.85 19.30
CA GLN A 1016 -39.07 -10.64 18.50
C GLN A 1016 -38.49 -10.92 17.09
N GLY A 1017 -38.20 -12.19 16.78
CA GLY A 1017 -37.18 -12.61 15.81
C GLY A 1017 -37.58 -12.57 14.36
N GLY A 1018 -38.88 -12.53 14.04
CA GLY A 1018 -39.32 -12.39 12.65
C GLY A 1018 -38.75 -11.14 11.99
N THR A 1019 -38.70 -10.02 12.71
CA THR A 1019 -38.21 -8.73 12.22
C THR A 1019 -36.68 -8.64 12.17
N ILE A 1020 -35.97 -9.19 13.15
CA ILE A 1020 -34.50 -9.12 13.23
C ILE A 1020 -33.87 -10.08 12.22
N ILE A 1021 -34.39 -11.31 12.11
CA ILE A 1021 -33.90 -12.29 11.13
C ILE A 1021 -34.24 -11.82 9.71
N LEU A 1022 -35.42 -11.22 9.49
CA LEU A 1022 -35.77 -10.63 8.20
C LEU A 1022 -34.92 -9.38 7.89
N ALA A 1023 -34.59 -8.53 8.87
CA ALA A 1023 -33.70 -7.38 8.69
C ALA A 1023 -32.24 -7.81 8.41
N MET A 1024 -31.74 -8.84 9.11
CA MET A 1024 -30.46 -9.48 8.82
C MET A 1024 -30.46 -10.07 7.41
N LEU A 1025 -31.46 -10.90 7.08
CA LEU A 1025 -31.56 -11.52 5.76
C LEU A 1025 -31.73 -10.49 4.66
N THR A 1026 -32.51 -9.42 4.85
CA THR A 1026 -32.67 -8.36 3.84
C THR A 1026 -31.43 -7.49 3.72
N SER A 1027 -30.71 -7.19 4.81
CA SER A 1027 -29.45 -6.44 4.76
C SER A 1027 -28.33 -7.29 4.14
N VAL A 1028 -28.24 -8.57 4.52
CA VAL A 1028 -27.33 -9.57 3.97
C VAL A 1028 -27.67 -9.87 2.52
N LEU A 1029 -28.95 -9.99 2.13
CA LEU A 1029 -29.38 -10.19 0.74
C LEU A 1029 -29.22 -8.92 -0.08
N ALA A 1030 -29.45 -7.73 0.44
CA ALA A 1030 -29.18 -6.47 -0.26
C ALA A 1030 -27.67 -6.28 -0.45
N CYS A 1031 -26.87 -6.60 0.57
CA CYS A 1031 -25.41 -6.58 0.49
C CYS A 1031 -24.87 -7.68 -0.40
N LEU A 1032 -25.41 -8.91 -0.37
CA LEU A 1032 -25.09 -9.98 -1.31
C LEU A 1032 -25.58 -9.62 -2.70
N SER A 1033 -26.68 -8.89 -2.87
CA SER A 1033 -27.12 -8.42 -4.18
C SER A 1033 -26.21 -7.33 -4.70
N LEU A 1034 -25.74 -6.41 -3.86
CA LEU A 1034 -24.75 -5.39 -4.19
C LEU A 1034 -23.37 -5.98 -4.40
N ALA A 1035 -22.96 -6.98 -3.60
CA ALA A 1035 -21.70 -7.68 -3.67
C ALA A 1035 -21.71 -8.70 -4.80
N ILE A 1036 -22.80 -9.39 -5.13
CA ILE A 1036 -22.94 -10.23 -6.32
C ILE A 1036 -23.18 -9.36 -7.56
N ALA A 1037 -23.80 -8.19 -7.45
CA ALA A 1037 -23.79 -7.21 -8.54
C ALA A 1037 -22.37 -6.67 -8.73
N SER A 1038 -21.59 -6.42 -7.68
CA SER A 1038 -20.22 -5.90 -7.78
C SER A 1038 -19.21 -6.98 -8.17
N ILE A 1039 -19.31 -8.19 -7.59
CA ILE A 1039 -18.52 -9.38 -7.87
C ILE A 1039 -18.95 -9.94 -9.22
N GLY A 1040 -20.23 -10.01 -9.53
CA GLY A 1040 -20.76 -10.37 -10.85
C GLY A 1040 -20.36 -9.34 -11.90
N TRP A 1041 -20.38 -8.04 -11.60
CA TRP A 1041 -19.79 -7.01 -12.45
C TRP A 1041 -18.28 -7.24 -12.59
N VAL A 1042 -17.53 -7.54 -11.54
CA VAL A 1042 -16.08 -7.82 -11.61
C VAL A 1042 -15.75 -9.12 -12.36
N TRP A 1043 -16.52 -10.18 -12.14
CA TRP A 1043 -16.37 -11.50 -12.79
C TRP A 1043 -16.78 -11.46 -14.26
N VAL A 1044 -17.72 -10.59 -14.61
CA VAL A 1044 -18.17 -10.37 -15.99
C VAL A 1044 -17.27 -9.35 -16.72
N ASN A 1045 -16.59 -8.46 -15.98
CA ASN A 1045 -15.66 -7.46 -16.53
C ASN A 1045 -14.20 -7.96 -16.68
N LEU A 1046 -13.77 -8.98 -15.94
CA LEU A 1046 -12.52 -9.75 -16.16
C LEU A 1046 -12.71 -10.72 -17.34
#